data_AF-A0A959HRB2-F1
#
_entry.id   AF-A0A959HRB2-F1
#
_cell.length_a   1.000
_cell.length_b   1.000
_cell.length_c   1.000
_cell.angle_alpha   90.00
_cell.angle_beta   90.00
_cell.angle_gamma   90.00
#
_symmetry.space_group_name_H-M   'P 1'
#
loop_
_entity.id
_entity.type
_entity.pdbx_description
1 polymer ?
#
loop_
_entity_poly.entity_id
_entity_poly.type
_entity_poly.pdbx_seq_one_letter_code
_entity_poly.pdbx_strand_id
1 'polypeptide(L)'
;ANPFTTIPQAITASSPGGYIFLFAGTYTAGGTLLDNQKLIGEGVAWNCPTDGSLIQNAGSAPVINAPILLGMNDTIAGVIFGSSASTALNGSTVGNLQIKSSSINNTLGGGMMIIGSGNLDVTFSSISSSGGAAGISLTSCTGSFTGGFGSLSNASGAVVNIVGGTLALTYNGTITQSNNFAAVNVQNHSTGIVTFSGAINATNGTGLQFNNADGSQYNFNNMVTLNGGDAGIDIFGGSSASFTFSNTQITNPSGTGFLVATSAATITWGGSLTQNNNARGIDITSNSSVVNIAATLILNTQASTAVNVTGGGTVNITGNTNTIGATTALTKMAVNIDGSTIGANGVKFQSISVNQGSTSPDVTAINLNNTGTGVFSVTGNGAANSGGTIQNITDADAIRISNTGGLVSLSYMNIQDIAASGDASAANGTNSFIDGIQGQSVLGGLTLRNVSMRRFSDNAINGALFSNNAATEWHGLKLINCLIENSNRYHITGKGDDISEGMIRINGIIDSVVVTNSTLQNGATFLELFTHTTGKLTLVAQSNSFNTTIKEFGCTSPINVGKTGILVFAQGSADATVILGDKARVNASMGNIFTNCATASVVVAHQTSATGTIGAILYKNQFIVNDHLTGPPGCPGGTMQFNFPQGGVSLNPGAGTFNAIVDNNTFNQVMHANGGFGQLTITASANGTSQFEIVNNNFTLPWDAPVQITADGNASSKIRCMNNITVGGNIGSAADDLGGLFRSPYNPFLVFVRNGGHLDLTLNSETLASPDQVSGGNYSTASFYARVQPQANTTLNLALQNTTGGTGYHFIQSAPGVFNLYNGGSMSMSIPPVLASQGTTGGIQAGTPNPAKSPPDVISSGTITLVGTAPALPSITIN
;
A
#
# COMPACT_ATOMS: atom_id res chain seq x y z
N ALA A 1 -40.05 -28.87 67.87
CA ALA A 1 -40.99 -27.74 68.11
C ALA A 1 -40.54 -26.56 67.26
N ASN A 2 -41.46 -25.79 66.68
CA ASN A 2 -41.17 -24.58 65.90
C ASN A 2 -41.44 -23.35 66.78
N PRO A 3 -40.49 -22.91 67.61
CA PRO A 3 -40.72 -21.86 68.60
C PRO A 3 -40.94 -20.47 67.98
N PHE A 4 -40.56 -20.28 66.72
CA PHE A 4 -40.71 -19.03 65.97
C PHE A 4 -41.43 -19.31 64.65
N THR A 5 -42.31 -18.40 64.22
CA THR A 5 -43.10 -18.56 62.98
C THR A 5 -42.61 -17.64 61.86
N THR A 6 -41.69 -16.71 62.15
CA THR A 6 -41.12 -15.78 61.16
C THR A 6 -39.60 -15.61 61.35
N ILE A 7 -38.88 -15.25 60.29
CA ILE A 7 -37.43 -14.99 60.32
C ILE A 7 -37.07 -13.85 61.31
N PRO A 8 -37.76 -12.69 61.34
CA PRO A 8 -37.50 -11.64 62.33
C PRO A 8 -37.54 -12.10 63.79
N GLN A 9 -38.51 -12.96 64.15
CA GLN A 9 -38.63 -13.48 65.51
C GLN A 9 -37.43 -14.36 65.86
N ALA A 10 -37.00 -15.21 64.93
CA ALA A 10 -35.83 -16.07 65.12
C ALA A 10 -34.53 -15.24 65.23
N ILE A 11 -34.36 -14.20 64.41
CA ILE A 11 -33.22 -13.28 64.49
C ILE A 11 -33.18 -12.58 65.86
N THR A 12 -34.32 -12.04 66.31
CA THR A 12 -34.41 -11.29 67.58
C THR A 12 -34.08 -12.17 68.79
N ALA A 13 -34.44 -13.46 68.73
CA ALA A 13 -34.15 -14.42 69.78
C ALA A 13 -32.74 -15.03 69.68
N SER A 14 -32.04 -14.83 68.56
CA SER A 14 -30.68 -15.33 68.33
C SER A 14 -29.62 -14.37 68.89
N SER A 15 -28.39 -14.87 69.02
CA SER A 15 -27.19 -14.07 69.26
C SER A 15 -26.28 -14.07 68.03
N PRO A 16 -25.34 -13.11 67.89
CA PRO A 16 -24.26 -13.22 66.90
C PRO A 16 -23.59 -14.60 66.96
N GLY A 17 -23.25 -15.19 65.81
CA GLY A 17 -22.68 -16.53 65.74
C GLY A 17 -23.69 -17.69 65.74
N GLY A 18 -24.95 -17.44 66.10
CA GLY A 18 -26.00 -18.45 66.29
C GLY A 18 -26.42 -19.17 65.01
N TYR A 19 -27.24 -20.22 65.17
CA TYR A 19 -27.88 -20.95 64.07
C TYR A 19 -29.37 -20.61 64.00
N ILE A 20 -29.84 -20.25 62.81
CA ILE A 20 -31.27 -20.16 62.48
C ILE A 20 -31.53 -21.24 61.43
N PHE A 21 -32.32 -22.25 61.80
CA PHE A 21 -32.74 -23.31 60.89
C PHE A 21 -34.16 -23.02 60.36
N LEU A 22 -34.34 -23.06 59.04
CA LEU A 22 -35.62 -22.86 58.37
C LEU A 22 -36.14 -24.20 57.81
N PHE A 23 -37.30 -24.64 58.30
CA PHE A 23 -38.02 -25.77 57.72
C PHE A 23 -38.65 -25.40 56.37
N ALA A 24 -38.92 -26.39 55.53
CA ALA A 24 -39.56 -26.22 54.24
C ALA A 24 -40.87 -25.41 54.37
N GLY A 25 -41.01 -24.38 53.55
CA GLY A 25 -42.14 -23.47 53.58
C GLY A 25 -41.82 -22.13 52.91
N THR A 26 -42.82 -21.25 52.87
CA THR A 26 -42.69 -19.90 52.31
C THR A 26 -42.70 -18.87 53.44
N TYR A 27 -41.65 -18.04 53.50
CA TYR A 27 -41.47 -16.98 54.48
C TYR A 27 -41.64 -15.62 53.79
N THR A 28 -42.61 -14.82 54.24
CA THR A 28 -42.95 -13.51 53.64
C THR A 28 -42.31 -12.31 54.35
N ALA A 29 -41.58 -12.55 55.44
CA ALA A 29 -40.85 -11.53 56.18
C ALA A 29 -39.37 -11.90 56.24
N GLY A 30 -38.51 -10.97 55.83
CA GLY A 30 -37.05 -11.08 55.87
C GLY A 30 -36.48 -10.41 57.13
N GLY A 31 -35.21 -10.03 57.12
CA GLY A 31 -34.59 -9.36 58.27
C GLY A 31 -33.09 -9.15 58.10
N THR A 32 -32.48 -8.47 59.07
CA THR A 32 -31.03 -8.25 59.14
C THR A 32 -30.40 -9.34 60.00
N LEU A 33 -29.53 -10.15 59.40
CA LEU A 33 -28.74 -11.14 60.13
C LEU A 33 -27.75 -10.42 61.05
N LEU A 34 -27.53 -11.01 62.22
CA LEU A 34 -26.49 -10.58 63.17
C LEU A 34 -25.12 -11.06 62.68
N ASP A 35 -24.03 -10.47 63.14
CA ASP A 35 -22.70 -10.91 62.71
C ASP A 35 -22.44 -12.39 63.04
N ASN A 36 -21.78 -13.09 62.13
CA ASN A 36 -21.39 -14.51 62.19
C ASN A 36 -22.60 -15.47 62.21
N GLN A 37 -23.79 -15.01 61.86
CA GLN A 37 -25.03 -15.77 61.91
C GLN A 37 -25.05 -16.85 60.81
N LYS A 38 -25.61 -18.01 61.14
CA LYS A 38 -25.73 -19.15 60.23
C LYS A 38 -27.20 -19.39 59.92
N LEU A 39 -27.64 -19.01 58.73
CA LEU A 39 -28.99 -19.24 58.22
C LEU A 39 -29.01 -20.51 57.36
N ILE A 40 -29.54 -21.60 57.91
CA ILE A 40 -29.54 -22.92 57.27
C ILE A 40 -30.99 -23.30 56.93
N GLY A 41 -31.29 -23.55 55.67
CA GLY A 41 -32.58 -24.07 55.24
C GLY A 41 -32.57 -25.59 55.13
N GLU A 42 -33.75 -26.19 55.21
CA GLU A 42 -33.96 -27.63 55.02
C GLU A 42 -33.54 -28.14 53.64
N GLY A 43 -33.16 -27.28 52.68
CA GLY A 43 -32.53 -27.70 51.42
C GLY A 43 -31.16 -28.37 51.57
N VAL A 44 -30.56 -28.31 52.76
CA VAL A 44 -29.35 -29.08 53.12
C VAL A 44 -29.55 -29.81 54.44
N ALA A 45 -28.80 -30.87 54.66
CA ALA A 45 -28.78 -31.55 55.95
C ALA A 45 -28.17 -30.62 57.01
N TRP A 46 -28.83 -30.52 58.16
CA TRP A 46 -28.30 -29.79 59.31
C TRP A 46 -27.64 -30.78 60.26
N ASN A 47 -26.32 -30.63 60.40
CA ASN A 47 -25.52 -31.44 61.32
C ASN A 47 -25.16 -30.62 62.56
N CYS A 48 -25.06 -31.31 63.70
CA CYS A 48 -24.60 -30.78 64.96
C CYS A 48 -23.17 -30.24 64.80
N PRO A 49 -22.93 -28.95 65.08
CA PRO A 49 -21.61 -28.34 64.89
C PRO A 49 -20.52 -28.94 65.77
N THR A 50 -20.89 -29.57 66.89
CA THR A 50 -19.96 -30.09 67.90
C THR A 50 -19.44 -31.49 67.60
N ASP A 51 -20.28 -32.38 67.06
CA ASP A 51 -19.95 -33.80 66.87
C ASP A 51 -20.27 -34.34 65.46
N GLY A 52 -20.84 -33.50 64.58
CA GLY A 52 -21.19 -33.86 63.21
C GLY A 52 -22.40 -34.78 63.07
N SER A 53 -23.08 -35.12 64.18
CA SER A 53 -24.30 -35.93 64.14
C SER A 53 -25.42 -35.22 63.39
N LEU A 54 -26.27 -35.98 62.70
CA LEU A 54 -27.38 -35.42 61.94
C LEU A 54 -28.47 -34.90 62.88
N ILE A 55 -28.83 -33.61 62.78
CA ILE A 55 -29.97 -33.01 63.48
C ILE A 55 -31.23 -33.09 62.61
N GLN A 56 -31.12 -32.75 61.33
CA GLN A 56 -32.24 -32.76 60.36
C GLN A 56 -31.73 -33.19 58.98
N ASN A 57 -32.43 -34.13 58.34
CA ASN A 57 -32.15 -34.55 56.96
C ASN A 57 -32.39 -33.41 55.96
N ALA A 58 -31.70 -33.45 54.82
CA ALA A 58 -32.04 -32.59 53.70
C ALA A 58 -33.45 -32.93 53.16
N GLY A 59 -34.23 -31.90 52.88
CA GLY A 59 -35.55 -31.92 52.28
C GLY A 59 -35.71 -30.82 51.24
N SER A 60 -36.90 -30.23 51.13
CA SER A 60 -37.15 -29.13 50.19
C SER A 60 -36.63 -27.80 50.75
N ALA A 61 -35.89 -27.05 49.93
CA ALA A 61 -35.38 -25.74 50.33
C ALA A 61 -36.53 -24.76 50.64
N PRO A 62 -36.52 -24.09 51.81
CA PRO A 62 -37.47 -23.03 52.12
C PRO A 62 -37.31 -21.83 51.19
N VAL A 63 -38.42 -21.15 50.92
CA VAL A 63 -38.50 -19.97 50.05
C VAL A 63 -38.67 -18.70 50.89
N ILE A 64 -37.79 -17.72 50.72
CA ILE A 64 -37.86 -16.42 51.39
C ILE A 64 -38.31 -15.36 50.37
N ASN A 65 -39.56 -14.91 50.47
CA ASN A 65 -40.18 -13.87 49.62
C ASN A 65 -40.06 -12.47 50.26
N ALA A 66 -38.85 -12.12 50.69
CA ALA A 66 -38.53 -10.85 51.35
C ALA A 66 -37.00 -10.64 51.35
N PRO A 67 -36.50 -9.40 51.51
CA PRO A 67 -35.06 -9.16 51.50
C PRO A 67 -34.39 -9.67 52.78
N ILE A 68 -33.21 -10.27 52.63
CA ILE A 68 -32.29 -10.55 53.74
C ILE A 68 -31.13 -9.55 53.69
N LEU A 69 -30.91 -8.86 54.80
CA LEU A 69 -29.76 -7.98 55.00
C LEU A 69 -28.67 -8.76 55.74
N LEU A 70 -27.45 -8.74 55.20
CA LEU A 70 -26.30 -9.49 55.70
C LEU A 70 -25.53 -8.68 56.75
N GLY A 71 -25.15 -9.35 57.84
CA GLY A 71 -24.13 -8.90 58.78
C GLY A 71 -22.73 -9.32 58.34
N MET A 72 -21.75 -9.15 59.22
CA MET A 72 -20.37 -9.57 58.96
C MET A 72 -20.19 -11.09 59.16
N ASN A 73 -19.49 -11.75 58.25
CA ASN A 73 -19.09 -13.16 58.33
C ASN A 73 -20.25 -14.18 58.40
N ASP A 74 -21.38 -13.86 57.78
CA ASP A 74 -22.54 -14.75 57.79
C ASP A 74 -22.33 -16.00 56.93
N THR A 75 -23.06 -17.06 57.27
CA THR A 75 -23.13 -18.31 56.50
C THR A 75 -24.57 -18.60 56.12
N ILE A 76 -24.84 -18.82 54.83
CA ILE A 76 -26.16 -19.22 54.35
C ILE A 76 -26.07 -20.52 53.56
N ALA A 77 -26.97 -21.48 53.83
CA ALA A 77 -27.06 -22.68 53.03
C ALA A 77 -28.48 -23.23 52.89
N GLY A 78 -28.80 -23.85 51.75
CA GLY A 78 -30.03 -24.63 51.57
C GLY A 78 -31.31 -23.82 51.48
N VAL A 79 -31.26 -22.57 51.03
CA VAL A 79 -32.43 -21.67 50.92
C VAL A 79 -32.67 -21.21 49.48
N ILE A 80 -33.92 -20.91 49.16
CA ILE A 80 -34.31 -20.21 47.93
C ILE A 80 -34.74 -18.79 48.30
N PHE A 81 -34.10 -17.78 47.72
CA PHE A 81 -34.57 -16.40 47.81
C PHE A 81 -35.56 -16.14 46.69
N GLY A 82 -36.84 -16.03 47.03
CA GLY A 82 -37.93 -15.83 46.08
C GLY A 82 -38.21 -14.36 45.78
N SER A 83 -39.45 -14.04 45.42
CA SER A 83 -39.85 -12.70 44.98
C SER A 83 -39.85 -11.69 46.13
N SER A 84 -39.05 -10.64 45.99
CA SER A 84 -38.96 -9.48 46.88
C SER A 84 -39.01 -8.20 46.05
N ALA A 85 -39.74 -7.18 46.49
CA ALA A 85 -39.81 -5.89 45.79
C ALA A 85 -38.46 -5.14 45.75
N SER A 86 -37.52 -5.51 46.61
CA SER A 86 -36.15 -4.99 46.65
C SER A 86 -35.13 -6.10 46.32
N THR A 87 -33.84 -5.82 46.42
CA THR A 87 -32.79 -6.84 46.25
C THR A 87 -32.98 -7.99 47.24
N ALA A 88 -32.93 -9.23 46.77
CA ALA A 88 -33.21 -10.41 47.58
C ALA A 88 -32.17 -10.60 48.70
N LEU A 89 -30.89 -10.39 48.39
CA LEU A 89 -29.79 -10.37 49.35
C LEU A 89 -29.02 -9.05 49.28
N ASN A 90 -28.90 -8.36 50.41
CA ASN A 90 -28.21 -7.07 50.49
C ASN A 90 -27.20 -7.04 51.64
N GLY A 91 -26.02 -6.46 51.44
CA GLY A 91 -25.05 -6.21 52.51
C GLY A 91 -24.20 -4.98 52.24
N SER A 92 -23.70 -4.36 53.30
CA SER A 92 -22.71 -3.27 53.19
C SER A 92 -21.29 -3.84 53.25
N THR A 93 -20.71 -3.97 54.45
CA THR A 93 -19.47 -4.72 54.67
C THR A 93 -19.80 -6.08 55.27
N VAL A 94 -19.53 -7.15 54.53
CA VAL A 94 -19.99 -8.50 54.89
C VAL A 94 -18.89 -9.43 55.41
N GLY A 95 -17.65 -8.95 55.54
CA GLY A 95 -16.54 -9.79 56.03
C GLY A 95 -16.35 -11.06 55.19
N ASN A 96 -16.12 -12.20 55.83
CA ASN A 96 -16.00 -13.52 55.21
C ASN A 96 -17.38 -14.16 54.97
N LEU A 97 -18.09 -13.72 53.94
CA LEU A 97 -19.43 -14.23 53.62
C LEU A 97 -19.35 -15.61 52.95
N GLN A 98 -20.11 -16.57 53.46
CA GLN A 98 -20.23 -17.91 52.88
C GLN A 98 -21.67 -18.20 52.44
N ILE A 99 -21.88 -18.57 51.19
CA ILE A 99 -23.19 -19.01 50.70
C ILE A 99 -23.02 -20.27 49.85
N LYS A 100 -23.74 -21.34 50.18
CA LYS A 100 -23.67 -22.62 49.45
C LYS A 100 -25.07 -23.22 49.24
N SER A 101 -25.21 -24.07 48.23
CA SER A 101 -26.43 -24.86 47.98
C SER A 101 -27.73 -24.04 48.04
N SER A 102 -27.69 -22.81 47.52
CA SER A 102 -28.81 -21.85 47.56
C SER A 102 -29.09 -21.32 46.16
N SER A 103 -30.27 -20.73 45.96
CA SER A 103 -30.63 -20.09 44.69
C SER A 103 -31.42 -18.80 44.91
N ILE A 104 -31.42 -17.93 43.90
CA ILE A 104 -32.23 -16.71 43.85
C ILE A 104 -33.17 -16.79 42.66
N ASN A 105 -34.45 -16.49 42.89
CA ASN A 105 -35.49 -16.32 41.87
C ASN A 105 -36.36 -15.12 42.23
N ASN A 106 -35.79 -13.92 42.11
CA ASN A 106 -36.45 -12.67 42.48
C ASN A 106 -37.06 -11.96 41.27
N THR A 107 -38.33 -12.26 40.97
CA THR A 107 -39.01 -11.71 39.80
C THR A 107 -39.47 -10.24 39.95
N LEU A 108 -39.26 -9.60 41.10
CA LEU A 108 -39.75 -8.23 41.37
C LEU A 108 -38.63 -7.22 41.64
N GLY A 109 -37.43 -7.68 42.00
CA GLY A 109 -36.30 -6.85 42.40
C GLY A 109 -34.95 -7.42 41.98
N GLY A 110 -33.88 -6.92 42.60
CA GLY A 110 -32.50 -7.35 42.30
C GLY A 110 -32.15 -8.71 42.91
N GLY A 111 -31.08 -9.32 42.42
CA GLY A 111 -30.58 -10.61 42.94
C GLY A 111 -29.78 -10.43 44.23
N MET A 112 -28.50 -10.09 44.09
CA MET A 112 -27.58 -9.88 45.21
C MET A 112 -26.78 -8.58 45.06
N MET A 113 -26.65 -7.83 46.16
CA MET A 113 -25.93 -6.55 46.21
C MET A 113 -25.05 -6.45 47.45
N ILE A 114 -23.75 -6.26 47.26
CA ILE A 114 -22.78 -5.88 48.29
C ILE A 114 -22.21 -4.50 47.94
N ILE A 115 -22.47 -3.48 48.77
CA ILE A 115 -22.12 -2.09 48.46
C ILE A 115 -20.85 -1.56 49.14
N GLY A 116 -20.34 -2.27 50.16
CA GLY A 116 -19.16 -1.85 50.93
C GLY A 116 -17.91 -2.66 50.58
N SER A 117 -17.78 -3.85 51.15
CA SER A 117 -16.66 -4.79 50.91
C SER A 117 -16.96 -6.20 51.44
N GLY A 118 -16.17 -7.19 51.03
CA GLY A 118 -16.27 -8.55 51.56
C GLY A 118 -15.26 -9.52 50.94
N ASN A 119 -14.91 -10.58 51.66
CA ASN A 119 -14.23 -11.76 51.13
C ASN A 119 -15.28 -12.86 50.94
N LEU A 120 -15.59 -13.18 49.69
CA LEU A 120 -16.73 -14.02 49.34
C LEU A 120 -16.28 -15.47 49.12
N ASP A 121 -17.03 -16.42 49.68
CA ASP A 121 -17.07 -17.83 49.26
C ASP A 121 -18.54 -18.17 48.94
N VAL A 122 -18.99 -17.65 47.80
CA VAL A 122 -20.40 -17.65 47.40
C VAL A 122 -20.60 -18.54 46.18
N THR A 123 -21.46 -19.53 46.31
CA THR A 123 -21.89 -20.42 45.22
C THR A 123 -23.40 -20.61 45.25
N PHE A 124 -24.07 -20.08 44.23
CA PHE A 124 -25.47 -20.34 43.92
C PHE A 124 -25.60 -21.39 42.81
N SER A 125 -26.67 -22.20 42.87
CA SER A 125 -27.03 -23.05 41.73
C SER A 125 -27.62 -22.24 40.57
N SER A 126 -28.37 -21.18 40.90
CA SER A 126 -28.90 -20.22 39.94
C SER A 126 -29.23 -18.88 40.59
N ILE A 127 -29.10 -17.80 39.83
CA ILE A 127 -29.62 -16.47 40.16
C ILE A 127 -30.50 -16.00 39.00
N SER A 128 -31.78 -15.77 39.29
CA SER A 128 -32.70 -15.09 38.38
C SER A 128 -33.25 -13.83 39.06
N SER A 129 -33.25 -12.72 38.33
CA SER A 129 -33.82 -11.45 38.77
C SER A 129 -34.38 -10.65 37.59
N SER A 130 -35.51 -9.95 37.77
CA SER A 130 -36.13 -9.14 36.71
C SER A 130 -36.46 -7.71 37.13
N GLY A 131 -35.64 -7.12 38.02
CA GLY A 131 -35.80 -5.74 38.47
C GLY A 131 -34.65 -5.30 39.40
N GLY A 132 -34.89 -4.21 40.14
CA GLY A 132 -33.90 -3.60 41.05
C GLY A 132 -32.79 -2.83 40.34
N ALA A 133 -31.84 -2.27 41.12
CA ALA A 133 -30.74 -1.49 40.56
C ALA A 133 -29.72 -2.34 39.79
N ALA A 134 -29.55 -3.61 40.17
CA ALA A 134 -28.70 -4.59 39.51
C ALA A 134 -29.23 -6.01 39.81
N GLY A 135 -28.94 -6.96 38.91
CA GLY A 135 -29.10 -8.38 39.21
C GLY A 135 -27.99 -8.86 40.15
N ILE A 136 -26.76 -8.47 39.85
CA ILE A 136 -25.58 -8.70 40.69
C ILE A 136 -24.79 -7.38 40.80
N SER A 137 -24.55 -6.91 42.02
CA SER A 137 -23.65 -5.76 42.25
C SER A 137 -22.67 -6.06 43.38
N LEU A 138 -21.38 -6.00 43.09
CA LEU A 138 -20.31 -6.33 44.04
C LEU A 138 -19.27 -5.20 44.09
N THR A 139 -19.21 -4.52 45.23
CA THR A 139 -18.27 -3.42 45.49
C THR A 139 -17.16 -3.85 46.45
N SER A 140 -15.91 -3.59 46.08
CA SER A 140 -14.68 -3.89 46.83
C SER A 140 -14.63 -5.31 47.39
N CYS A 141 -15.13 -6.28 46.62
CA CYS A 141 -15.18 -7.67 47.02
C CYS A 141 -13.91 -8.43 46.60
N THR A 142 -13.55 -9.45 47.36
CA THR A 142 -12.45 -10.40 47.11
C THR A 142 -12.98 -11.83 47.22
N GLY A 143 -12.14 -12.85 47.01
CA GLY A 143 -12.55 -14.25 47.07
C GLY A 143 -13.24 -14.71 45.78
N SER A 144 -14.25 -15.57 45.89
CA SER A 144 -14.95 -16.19 44.77
C SER A 144 -16.48 -16.03 44.84
N PHE A 145 -17.07 -15.72 43.69
CA PHE A 145 -18.52 -15.67 43.47
C PHE A 145 -18.91 -16.52 42.26
N THR A 146 -19.76 -17.52 42.46
CA THR A 146 -20.37 -18.32 41.39
C THR A 146 -21.88 -18.16 41.44
N GLY A 147 -22.46 -17.49 40.43
CA GLY A 147 -23.91 -17.28 40.36
C GLY A 147 -24.69 -18.45 39.75
N GLY A 148 -24.00 -19.46 39.22
CA GLY A 148 -24.63 -20.61 38.55
C GLY A 148 -25.37 -20.19 37.28
N PHE A 149 -26.54 -20.80 37.03
CA PHE A 149 -27.42 -20.49 35.90
C PHE A 149 -28.46 -19.42 36.24
N GLY A 150 -29.50 -19.26 35.40
CA GLY A 150 -30.61 -18.33 35.64
C GLY A 150 -30.69 -17.23 34.59
N SER A 151 -31.43 -16.16 34.89
CA SER A 151 -31.63 -15.01 34.00
C SER A 151 -31.67 -13.69 34.76
N LEU A 152 -30.81 -12.75 34.40
CA LEU A 152 -30.82 -11.38 34.94
C LEU A 152 -31.38 -10.43 33.88
N SER A 153 -32.42 -9.67 34.22
CA SER A 153 -33.06 -8.72 33.30
C SER A 153 -33.62 -7.48 34.00
N ASN A 154 -33.96 -6.46 33.21
CA ASN A 154 -34.72 -5.27 33.62
C ASN A 154 -34.14 -4.49 34.81
N ALA A 155 -32.83 -4.53 35.03
CA ALA A 155 -32.18 -3.70 36.03
C ALA A 155 -32.31 -2.21 35.66
N SER A 156 -32.56 -1.35 36.66
CA SER A 156 -32.59 0.12 36.50
C SER A 156 -31.19 0.76 36.54
N GLY A 157 -30.16 -0.07 36.53
CA GLY A 157 -28.74 0.26 36.41
C GLY A 157 -28.04 -0.83 35.61
N ALA A 158 -26.73 -1.02 35.82
CA ALA A 158 -26.01 -2.12 35.18
C ALA A 158 -26.54 -3.48 35.68
N VAL A 159 -26.79 -4.45 34.78
CA VAL A 159 -27.35 -5.75 35.19
C VAL A 159 -26.35 -6.51 36.06
N VAL A 160 -25.08 -6.51 35.64
CA VAL A 160 -23.94 -6.95 36.45
C VAL A 160 -23.00 -5.76 36.66
N ASN A 161 -22.74 -5.41 37.92
CA ASN A 161 -21.90 -4.29 38.31
C ASN A 161 -20.77 -4.76 39.24
N ILE A 162 -19.51 -4.57 38.83
CA ILE A 162 -18.32 -4.90 39.63
C ILE A 162 -17.51 -3.62 39.81
N VAL A 163 -17.30 -3.19 41.05
CA VAL A 163 -16.61 -1.94 41.35
C VAL A 163 -15.52 -2.19 42.40
N GLY A 164 -14.26 -2.02 42.04
CA GLY A 164 -13.13 -2.29 42.95
C GLY A 164 -12.88 -3.78 43.19
N GLY A 165 -11.94 -4.07 44.10
CA GLY A 165 -11.71 -5.42 44.62
C GLY A 165 -10.91 -6.34 43.68
N THR A 166 -10.87 -7.61 44.06
CA THR A 166 -10.09 -8.68 43.40
C THR A 166 -10.84 -10.00 43.21
N LEU A 167 -12.17 -9.97 43.28
CA LEU A 167 -12.98 -11.20 43.29
C LEU A 167 -12.90 -11.97 41.96
N ALA A 168 -12.94 -13.29 42.05
CA ALA A 168 -13.15 -14.16 40.90
C ALA A 168 -14.66 -14.43 40.72
N LEU A 169 -15.24 -13.99 39.59
CA LEU A 169 -16.67 -14.14 39.30
C LEU A 169 -16.91 -15.13 38.17
N THR A 170 -17.86 -16.05 38.36
CA THR A 170 -18.42 -16.87 37.27
C THR A 170 -19.95 -16.77 37.25
N TYR A 171 -20.52 -16.48 36.09
CA TYR A 171 -21.96 -16.54 35.87
C TYR A 171 -22.31 -17.21 34.53
N ASN A 172 -23.13 -18.24 34.60
CA ASN A 172 -23.49 -19.10 33.46
C ASN A 172 -24.92 -18.85 32.95
N GLY A 173 -25.69 -18.00 33.64
CA GLY A 173 -27.05 -17.62 33.23
C GLY A 173 -27.08 -16.49 32.20
N THR A 174 -28.26 -16.23 31.65
CA THR A 174 -28.45 -15.18 30.66
C THR A 174 -28.47 -13.78 31.29
N ILE A 175 -28.02 -12.79 30.54
CA ILE A 175 -28.09 -11.36 30.90
C ILE A 175 -28.88 -10.64 29.80
N THR A 176 -29.90 -9.87 30.17
CA THR A 176 -30.67 -9.06 29.22
C THR A 176 -30.80 -7.63 29.74
N GLN A 177 -30.39 -6.67 28.92
CA GLN A 177 -30.51 -5.25 29.24
C GLN A 177 -31.35 -4.54 28.17
N SER A 178 -32.48 -3.98 28.58
CA SER A 178 -33.37 -3.23 27.69
C SER A 178 -33.53 -1.77 28.12
N ASN A 179 -33.01 -1.39 29.28
CA ASN A 179 -32.94 -0.02 29.75
C ASN A 179 -31.67 0.67 29.25
N ASN A 180 -31.61 1.99 29.37
CA ASN A 180 -30.46 2.80 28.93
C ASN A 180 -29.28 2.75 29.91
N PHE A 181 -28.77 1.56 30.20
CA PHE A 181 -27.63 1.29 31.09
C PHE A 181 -26.78 0.14 30.55
N ALA A 182 -25.60 -0.08 31.12
CA ALA A 182 -24.74 -1.20 30.73
C ALA A 182 -25.41 -2.56 31.00
N ALA A 183 -25.08 -3.58 30.20
CA ALA A 183 -25.35 -4.97 30.55
C ALA A 183 -24.33 -5.45 31.60
N VAL A 184 -23.05 -5.13 31.38
CA VAL A 184 -21.96 -5.42 32.30
C VAL A 184 -21.14 -4.15 32.48
N ASN A 185 -20.94 -3.74 33.73
CA ASN A 185 -20.04 -2.66 34.11
C ASN A 185 -18.96 -3.18 35.05
N VAL A 186 -17.71 -2.98 34.68
CA VAL A 186 -16.54 -3.28 35.52
C VAL A 186 -15.70 -2.01 35.67
N GLN A 187 -15.50 -1.60 36.91
CA GLN A 187 -14.77 -0.38 37.24
C GLN A 187 -13.73 -0.63 38.33
N ASN A 188 -12.49 -0.20 38.13
CA ASN A 188 -11.40 -0.26 39.13
C ASN A 188 -11.15 -1.67 39.71
N HIS A 189 -11.50 -2.73 38.98
CA HIS A 189 -11.32 -4.12 39.42
C HIS A 189 -9.91 -4.60 39.08
N SER A 190 -9.27 -5.41 39.92
CA SER A 190 -7.88 -5.85 39.72
C SER A 190 -7.66 -7.34 40.02
N THR A 191 -6.69 -8.00 39.38
CA THR A 191 -6.27 -9.39 39.65
C THR A 191 -7.30 -10.51 39.39
N GLY A 192 -8.55 -10.40 39.84
CA GLY A 192 -9.57 -11.45 39.73
C GLY A 192 -9.91 -11.83 38.28
N ILE A 193 -10.41 -13.05 38.08
CA ILE A 193 -10.92 -13.53 36.78
C ILE A 193 -12.44 -13.40 36.77
N VAL A 194 -12.99 -12.78 35.74
CA VAL A 194 -14.44 -12.64 35.54
C VAL A 194 -14.85 -13.41 34.29
N THR A 195 -15.76 -14.37 34.44
CA THR A 195 -16.20 -15.26 33.37
C THR A 195 -17.72 -15.25 33.22
N PHE A 196 -18.17 -14.98 32.00
CA PHE A 196 -19.57 -15.10 31.58
C PHE A 196 -19.70 -16.23 30.56
N SER A 197 -20.50 -17.23 30.89
CA SER A 197 -20.78 -18.38 30.03
C SER A 197 -22.25 -18.50 29.63
N GLY A 198 -23.11 -17.54 29.98
CA GLY A 198 -24.45 -17.43 29.41
C GLY A 198 -24.51 -16.42 28.27
N ALA A 199 -25.63 -16.40 27.54
CA ALA A 199 -25.86 -15.40 26.49
C ALA A 199 -26.12 -14.01 27.09
N ILE A 200 -25.59 -12.97 26.44
CA ILE A 200 -25.83 -11.56 26.81
C ILE A 200 -26.57 -10.88 25.66
N ASN A 201 -27.67 -10.19 25.97
CA ASN A 201 -28.45 -9.44 24.98
C ASN A 201 -28.73 -8.01 25.47
N ALA A 202 -28.12 -7.01 24.83
CA ALA A 202 -28.34 -5.60 25.15
C ALA A 202 -29.07 -4.91 23.98
N THR A 203 -30.32 -4.52 24.21
CA THR A 203 -31.17 -3.86 23.22
C THR A 203 -31.26 -2.34 23.41
N ASN A 204 -30.56 -1.80 24.41
CA ASN A 204 -30.41 -0.37 24.71
C ASN A 204 -29.19 -0.17 25.62
N GLY A 205 -28.85 1.09 25.94
CA GLY A 205 -27.74 1.41 26.83
C GLY A 205 -26.37 1.28 26.17
N THR A 206 -25.31 1.13 26.97
CA THR A 206 -23.91 1.16 26.51
C THR A 206 -23.27 -0.23 26.37
N GLY A 207 -24.01 -1.31 26.60
CA GLY A 207 -23.48 -2.67 26.39
C GLY A 207 -22.45 -3.09 27.44
N LEU A 208 -21.19 -3.31 27.03
CA LEU A 208 -20.11 -3.81 27.90
C LEU A 208 -19.10 -2.71 28.21
N GLN A 209 -18.95 -2.38 29.49
CA GLN A 209 -18.17 -1.23 29.96
C GLN A 209 -17.03 -1.67 30.89
N PHE A 210 -15.80 -1.30 30.55
CA PHE A 210 -14.59 -1.61 31.30
C PHE A 210 -13.74 -0.36 31.52
N ASN A 211 -13.77 0.17 32.73
CA ASN A 211 -13.04 1.38 33.11
C ASN A 211 -12.01 1.06 34.20
N ASN A 212 -10.72 1.17 33.88
CA ASN A 212 -9.64 0.74 34.77
C ASN A 212 -9.87 -0.70 35.24
N ALA A 213 -10.17 -1.58 34.28
CA ALA A 213 -10.48 -2.98 34.50
C ALA A 213 -9.20 -3.81 34.33
N ASP A 214 -8.52 -4.03 35.45
CA ASP A 214 -7.18 -4.66 35.57
C ASP A 214 -7.24 -6.06 36.18
N GLY A 215 -8.36 -6.76 35.97
CA GLY A 215 -8.48 -8.18 36.30
C GLY A 215 -7.42 -9.00 35.56
N SER A 216 -7.15 -10.24 35.99
CA SER A 216 -6.27 -11.10 35.19
C SER A 216 -6.89 -11.40 33.84
N GLN A 217 -8.20 -11.68 33.81
CA GLN A 217 -8.94 -12.00 32.60
C GLN A 217 -10.42 -11.60 32.69
N TYR A 218 -10.99 -11.17 31.56
CA TYR A 218 -12.42 -11.00 31.34
C TYR A 218 -12.86 -11.86 30.15
N ASN A 219 -13.61 -12.93 30.42
CA ASN A 219 -13.96 -13.96 29.46
C ASN A 219 -15.46 -13.97 29.16
N PHE A 220 -15.80 -13.80 27.88
CA PHE A 220 -17.15 -13.92 27.32
C PHE A 220 -17.16 -15.10 26.35
N ASN A 221 -17.61 -16.25 26.86
CA ASN A 221 -17.41 -17.54 26.19
C ASN A 221 -18.51 -17.87 25.18
N ASN A 222 -19.69 -17.29 25.32
CA ASN A 222 -20.86 -17.55 24.48
C ASN A 222 -21.34 -16.28 23.76
N MET A 223 -22.46 -16.39 23.04
CA MET A 223 -23.01 -15.30 22.23
C MET A 223 -23.32 -14.05 23.07
N VAL A 224 -22.75 -12.92 22.64
CA VAL A 224 -23.09 -11.59 23.11
C VAL A 224 -23.71 -10.83 21.94
N THR A 225 -24.92 -10.30 22.11
CA THR A 225 -25.63 -9.49 21.11
C THR A 225 -25.83 -8.09 21.65
N LEU A 226 -25.27 -7.09 20.96
CA LEU A 226 -25.32 -5.68 21.29
C LEU A 226 -25.98 -4.93 20.13
N ASN A 227 -27.28 -4.61 20.26
CA ASN A 227 -28.11 -4.23 19.11
C ASN A 227 -29.14 -3.12 19.41
N GLY A 228 -28.85 -2.21 20.34
CA GLY A 228 -29.63 -0.98 20.49
C GLY A 228 -28.98 0.05 21.40
N GLY A 229 -29.47 1.29 21.34
CA GLY A 229 -28.82 2.43 21.99
C GLY A 229 -27.38 2.60 21.50
N ASP A 230 -26.44 2.70 22.43
CA ASP A 230 -25.00 2.76 22.20
C ASP A 230 -24.31 1.44 22.60
N ALA A 231 -25.00 0.30 22.48
CA ALA A 231 -24.47 -0.96 22.97
C ALA A 231 -23.24 -1.38 22.16
N GLY A 232 -22.06 -1.24 22.77
CA GLY A 232 -20.76 -1.59 22.21
C GLY A 232 -19.85 -2.26 23.25
N ILE A 233 -18.57 -2.37 22.90
CA ILE A 233 -17.51 -2.78 23.82
C ILE A 233 -16.63 -1.55 24.06
N ASP A 234 -16.60 -1.06 25.30
CA ASP A 234 -15.78 0.08 25.70
C ASP A 234 -14.75 -0.35 26.75
N ILE A 235 -13.46 -0.27 26.40
CA ILE A 235 -12.33 -0.56 27.28
C ILE A 235 -11.46 0.68 27.41
N PHE A 236 -11.43 1.28 28.60
CA PHE A 236 -10.76 2.55 28.81
C PHE A 236 -10.22 2.72 30.23
N GLY A 237 -9.68 3.91 30.51
CA GLY A 237 -9.30 4.32 31.86
C GLY A 237 -8.06 3.60 32.42
N GLY A 238 -7.13 3.17 31.56
CA GLY A 238 -5.91 2.47 31.98
C GLY A 238 -6.03 0.95 32.03
N SER A 239 -7.14 0.38 31.56
CA SER A 239 -7.39 -1.08 31.61
C SER A 239 -6.23 -1.89 31.01
N SER A 240 -5.75 -2.89 31.76
CA SER A 240 -4.54 -3.67 31.42
C SER A 240 -4.77 -5.18 31.31
N ALA A 241 -6.01 -5.63 31.52
CA ALA A 241 -6.36 -7.05 31.53
C ALA A 241 -6.29 -7.74 30.15
N SER A 242 -6.39 -9.06 30.18
CA SER A 242 -6.70 -9.87 29.00
C SER A 242 -8.22 -9.97 28.80
N PHE A 243 -8.72 -9.62 27.62
CA PHE A 243 -10.14 -9.70 27.26
C PHE A 243 -10.35 -10.71 26.13
N THR A 244 -11.29 -11.63 26.33
CA THR A 244 -11.68 -12.61 25.33
C THR A 244 -13.18 -12.51 25.06
N PHE A 245 -13.52 -12.03 23.86
CA PHE A 245 -14.88 -11.99 23.34
C PHE A 245 -15.02 -13.05 22.25
N SER A 246 -15.49 -14.24 22.61
CA SER A 246 -15.48 -15.39 21.69
C SER A 246 -16.40 -15.20 20.49
N ASN A 247 -17.59 -14.64 20.71
CA ASN A 247 -18.57 -14.34 19.68
C ASN A 247 -19.47 -13.17 20.12
N THR A 248 -19.01 -11.93 19.88
CA THR A 248 -19.79 -10.72 20.14
C THR A 248 -20.25 -10.09 18.84
N GLN A 249 -21.56 -9.92 18.69
CA GLN A 249 -22.21 -9.29 17.56
C GLN A 249 -22.69 -7.88 17.94
N ILE A 250 -22.26 -6.88 17.19
CA ILE A 250 -22.56 -5.47 17.41
C ILE A 250 -23.29 -4.94 16.18
N THR A 251 -24.44 -4.29 16.37
CA THR A 251 -25.27 -3.76 15.27
C THR A 251 -25.71 -2.33 15.55
N ASN A 252 -25.21 -1.41 14.74
CA ASN A 252 -25.59 0.01 14.66
C ASN A 252 -25.68 0.75 16.01
N PRO A 253 -24.69 0.66 16.92
CA PRO A 253 -24.67 1.51 18.10
C PRO A 253 -24.61 2.99 17.70
N SER A 254 -25.25 3.85 18.49
CA SER A 254 -25.29 5.30 18.21
C SER A 254 -23.91 5.98 18.32
N GLY A 255 -22.97 5.39 19.03
CA GLY A 255 -21.57 5.77 19.14
C GLY A 255 -20.62 4.72 18.56
N THR A 256 -19.41 4.65 19.09
CA THR A 256 -18.37 3.73 18.60
C THR A 256 -18.73 2.28 18.93
N GLY A 257 -18.68 1.38 17.94
CA GLY A 257 -19.00 -0.03 18.20
C GLY A 257 -17.98 -0.77 19.05
N PHE A 258 -16.70 -0.53 18.82
CA PHE A 258 -15.60 -1.08 19.61
C PHE A 258 -14.57 0.01 19.93
N LEU A 259 -14.47 0.37 21.20
CA LEU A 259 -13.57 1.41 21.72
C LEU A 259 -12.53 0.80 22.66
N VAL A 260 -11.26 1.12 22.40
CA VAL A 260 -10.15 0.90 23.31
C VAL A 260 -9.39 2.22 23.45
N ALA A 261 -9.35 2.79 24.64
CA ALA A 261 -8.75 4.11 24.85
C ALA A 261 -7.82 4.15 26.06
N THR A 262 -6.61 4.69 25.90
CA THR A 262 -5.64 4.93 26.98
C THR A 262 -5.48 3.70 27.88
N SER A 263 -5.02 2.59 27.30
CA SER A 263 -5.08 1.26 27.91
C SER A 263 -3.80 0.44 27.65
N ALA A 264 -3.65 -0.68 28.33
CA ALA A 264 -2.63 -1.70 28.10
C ALA A 264 -3.27 -3.09 27.89
N ALA A 265 -4.51 -3.11 27.40
CA ALA A 265 -5.35 -4.29 27.32
C ALA A 265 -4.92 -5.21 26.18
N THR A 266 -4.85 -6.51 26.48
CA THR A 266 -4.65 -7.56 25.45
C THR A 266 -6.01 -8.11 25.07
N ILE A 267 -6.43 -7.96 23.81
CA ILE A 267 -7.81 -8.22 23.41
C ILE A 267 -7.86 -9.23 22.28
N THR A 268 -8.75 -10.22 22.40
CA THR A 268 -9.16 -11.11 21.30
C THR A 268 -10.67 -11.01 21.13
N TRP A 269 -11.11 -10.64 19.93
CA TRP A 269 -12.52 -10.47 19.61
C TRP A 269 -12.92 -11.21 18.33
N GLY A 270 -13.84 -12.17 18.47
CA GLY A 270 -14.58 -12.81 17.39
C GLY A 270 -16.05 -12.40 17.36
N GLY A 271 -16.75 -12.68 16.25
CA GLY A 271 -18.15 -12.29 16.03
C GLY A 271 -18.28 -11.33 14.85
N SER A 272 -19.05 -10.25 14.99
CA SER A 272 -19.28 -9.30 13.90
C SER A 272 -19.58 -7.88 14.37
N LEU A 273 -19.27 -6.90 13.55
CA LEU A 273 -19.74 -5.52 13.71
C LEU A 273 -20.34 -5.03 12.39
N THR A 274 -21.59 -4.58 12.47
CA THR A 274 -22.25 -3.80 11.40
C THR A 274 -22.48 -2.39 11.90
N GLN A 275 -21.95 -1.39 11.18
CA GLN A 275 -22.12 0.02 11.49
C GLN A 275 -22.60 0.78 10.25
N ASN A 276 -23.90 1.11 10.20
CA ASN A 276 -24.56 1.74 9.06
C ASN A 276 -25.12 3.14 9.39
N ASN A 277 -24.51 3.82 10.36
CA ASN A 277 -24.89 5.16 10.80
C ASN A 277 -23.64 6.07 10.84
N ASN A 278 -23.81 7.34 11.18
CA ASN A 278 -22.69 8.29 11.30
C ASN A 278 -21.98 8.15 12.66
N ALA A 279 -21.37 7.00 12.91
CA ALA A 279 -20.51 6.76 14.06
C ALA A 279 -19.36 5.82 13.66
N ARG A 280 -18.29 5.82 14.45
CA ARG A 280 -17.09 5.01 14.16
C ARG A 280 -17.40 3.54 14.35
N GLY A 281 -16.72 2.68 13.58
CA GLY A 281 -16.77 1.25 13.80
C GLY A 281 -15.81 0.84 14.90
N ILE A 282 -14.52 1.05 14.62
CA ILE A 282 -13.39 0.68 15.47
C ILE A 282 -12.63 1.94 15.86
N ASP A 283 -12.39 2.12 17.15
CA ASP A 283 -11.52 3.16 17.68
C ASP A 283 -10.56 2.60 18.73
N ILE A 284 -9.28 2.55 18.40
CA ILE A 284 -8.21 2.10 19.29
C ILE A 284 -7.24 3.26 19.41
N THR A 285 -7.18 3.88 20.59
CA THR A 285 -6.32 5.05 20.85
C THR A 285 -5.45 4.80 22.07
N SER A 286 -4.14 4.96 21.92
CA SER A 286 -3.16 4.80 23.00
C SER A 286 -3.30 3.47 23.76
N ASN A 287 -3.56 2.37 23.04
CA ASN A 287 -3.44 1.03 23.62
C ASN A 287 -2.00 0.55 23.44
N SER A 288 -1.28 0.26 24.52
CA SER A 288 0.14 -0.15 24.42
C SER A 288 0.35 -1.64 24.14
N SER A 289 -0.73 -2.45 24.17
CA SER A 289 -0.69 -3.90 23.97
C SER A 289 -1.33 -4.33 22.63
N VAL A 290 -1.68 -5.61 22.51
CA VAL A 290 -2.16 -6.26 21.28
C VAL A 290 -3.68 -6.31 21.23
N VAL A 291 -4.26 -5.90 20.10
CA VAL A 291 -5.68 -6.07 19.79
C VAL A 291 -5.85 -6.96 18.55
N ASN A 292 -6.43 -8.15 18.75
CA ASN A 292 -6.72 -9.11 17.71
C ASN A 292 -8.22 -9.11 17.38
N ILE A 293 -8.57 -8.58 16.21
CA ILE A 293 -9.94 -8.56 15.69
C ILE A 293 -10.07 -9.68 14.64
N ALA A 294 -10.72 -10.76 15.04
CA ALA A 294 -11.14 -11.86 14.18
C ALA A 294 -12.63 -11.74 13.76
N ALA A 295 -13.32 -10.69 14.23
CA ALA A 295 -14.70 -10.39 13.86
C ALA A 295 -14.83 -10.00 12.37
N THR A 296 -16.00 -10.28 11.79
CA THR A 296 -16.40 -9.76 10.48
C THR A 296 -16.87 -8.32 10.61
N LEU A 297 -16.31 -7.42 9.79
CA LEU A 297 -16.60 -5.99 9.83
C LEU A 297 -17.36 -5.52 8.57
N ILE A 298 -18.53 -4.90 8.77
CA ILE A 298 -19.30 -4.23 7.72
C ILE A 298 -19.50 -2.77 8.16
N LEU A 299 -18.69 -1.87 7.63
CA LEU A 299 -18.57 -0.50 8.14
C LEU A 299 -18.99 0.52 7.07
N ASN A 300 -20.22 1.01 7.13
CA ASN A 300 -20.76 2.11 6.32
C ASN A 300 -20.95 3.36 7.20
N THR A 301 -19.85 3.88 7.74
CA THR A 301 -19.83 4.92 8.80
C THR A 301 -20.09 6.35 8.31
N GLN A 302 -20.53 6.51 7.06
CA GLN A 302 -20.88 7.78 6.42
C GLN A 302 -19.74 8.82 6.52
N ALA A 303 -19.90 9.85 7.36
CA ALA A 303 -18.94 10.94 7.56
C ALA A 303 -17.98 10.70 8.74
N SER A 304 -18.04 9.54 9.39
CA SER A 304 -17.13 9.15 10.48
C SER A 304 -16.04 8.21 9.99
N THR A 305 -14.85 8.26 10.59
CA THR A 305 -13.78 7.31 10.29
C THR A 305 -14.20 5.90 10.68
N ALA A 306 -14.11 4.94 9.74
CA ALA A 306 -14.54 3.56 10.00
C ALA A 306 -13.61 2.83 10.97
N VAL A 307 -12.30 2.88 10.72
CA VAL A 307 -11.27 2.25 11.56
C VAL A 307 -10.20 3.27 11.91
N ASN A 308 -9.99 3.47 13.21
CA ASN A 308 -8.93 4.32 13.73
C ASN A 308 -8.09 3.58 14.74
N VAL A 309 -6.79 3.56 14.52
CA VAL A 309 -5.79 2.95 15.40
C VAL A 309 -4.63 3.93 15.55
N THR A 310 -4.52 4.55 16.73
CA THR A 310 -3.47 5.55 17.00
C THR A 310 -2.80 5.37 18.35
N GLY A 311 -1.60 5.91 18.50
CA GLY A 311 -0.96 6.05 19.81
C GLY A 311 -0.24 4.82 20.36
N GLY A 312 0.06 3.81 19.53
CA GLY A 312 0.95 2.70 19.88
C GLY A 312 0.32 1.31 19.82
N GLY A 313 1.03 0.33 20.38
CA GLY A 313 0.58 -1.06 20.46
C GLY A 313 0.57 -1.78 19.11
N THR A 314 -0.11 -2.93 19.07
CA THR A 314 -0.24 -3.78 17.88
C THR A 314 -1.69 -4.06 17.56
N VAL A 315 -2.08 -3.94 16.29
CA VAL A 315 -3.41 -4.31 15.79
C VAL A 315 -3.32 -5.40 14.74
N ASN A 316 -4.26 -6.35 14.80
CA ASN A 316 -4.52 -7.32 13.74
C ASN A 316 -6.02 -7.31 13.40
N ILE A 317 -6.34 -7.24 12.11
CA ILE A 317 -7.71 -7.33 11.59
C ILE A 317 -7.71 -8.42 10.52
N THR A 318 -8.25 -9.60 10.86
CA THR A 318 -7.94 -10.84 10.11
C THR A 318 -9.11 -11.39 9.29
N GLY A 319 -10.32 -10.82 9.44
CA GLY A 319 -11.50 -11.22 8.67
C GLY A 319 -11.31 -11.04 7.15
N ASN A 320 -11.57 -12.09 6.37
CA ASN A 320 -11.38 -12.06 4.91
C ASN A 320 -12.50 -11.35 4.13
N THR A 321 -13.63 -11.07 4.77
CA THR A 321 -14.82 -10.44 4.17
C THR A 321 -15.11 -9.08 4.78
N ASN A 322 -14.12 -8.45 5.40
CA ASN A 322 -14.27 -7.12 5.98
C ASN A 322 -14.47 -6.09 4.89
N THR A 323 -15.51 -5.27 4.99
CA THR A 323 -15.84 -4.25 3.99
C THR A 323 -16.03 -2.89 4.65
N ILE A 324 -15.47 -1.85 4.03
CA ILE A 324 -15.73 -0.45 4.38
C ILE A 324 -16.43 0.23 3.20
N GLY A 325 -17.58 0.83 3.44
CA GLY A 325 -18.33 1.61 2.44
C GLY A 325 -18.91 0.81 1.28
N ALA A 326 -19.08 -0.51 1.41
CA ALA A 326 -19.53 -1.38 0.32
C ALA A 326 -20.98 -1.12 -0.12
N THR A 327 -21.84 -0.67 0.79
CA THR A 327 -23.23 -0.29 0.45
C THR A 327 -23.35 1.20 0.17
N THR A 328 -22.72 2.01 1.02
CA THR A 328 -22.65 3.46 0.88
C THR A 328 -21.21 3.88 1.12
N ALA A 329 -20.54 4.38 0.08
CA ALA A 329 -19.17 4.87 0.21
C ALA A 329 -19.08 5.96 1.28
N LEU A 330 -18.01 5.93 2.08
CA LEU A 330 -17.78 6.94 3.10
C LEU A 330 -17.46 8.29 2.46
N THR A 331 -17.81 9.38 3.11
CA THR A 331 -17.43 10.73 2.70
C THR A 331 -16.18 11.25 3.44
N LYS A 332 -15.71 10.49 4.44
CA LYS A 332 -14.49 10.74 5.22
C LYS A 332 -13.59 9.49 5.22
N MET A 333 -12.52 9.53 6.03
CA MET A 333 -11.43 8.55 6.04
C MET A 333 -11.95 7.14 6.32
N ALA A 334 -11.51 6.14 5.57
CA ALA A 334 -11.86 4.75 5.85
C ALA A 334 -10.97 4.18 6.96
N VAL A 335 -9.66 4.28 6.80
CA VAL A 335 -8.67 3.66 7.69
C VAL A 335 -7.62 4.67 8.10
N ASN A 336 -7.43 4.82 9.41
CA ASN A 336 -6.30 5.50 10.03
C ASN A 336 -5.51 4.51 10.87
N ILE A 337 -4.26 4.24 10.51
CA ILE A 337 -3.29 3.55 11.39
C ILE A 337 -2.08 4.46 11.50
N ASP A 338 -1.94 5.14 12.64
CA ASP A 338 -0.94 6.18 12.85
C ASP A 338 -0.18 5.96 14.17
N GLY A 339 1.12 5.67 14.07
CA GLY A 339 1.96 5.40 15.25
C GLY A 339 1.68 4.07 15.93
N SER A 340 1.01 3.13 15.25
CA SER A 340 0.62 1.81 15.79
C SER A 340 1.12 0.69 14.88
N THR A 341 1.58 -0.43 15.44
CA THR A 341 2.13 -1.55 14.66
C THR A 341 1.02 -2.41 14.07
N ILE A 342 1.06 -2.68 12.77
CA ILE A 342 0.33 -3.80 12.17
C ILE A 342 1.08 -5.08 12.54
N GLY A 343 0.39 -6.00 13.23
CA GLY A 343 1.00 -7.25 13.68
C GLY A 343 1.25 -8.24 12.54
N ALA A 344 1.91 -9.35 12.86
CA ALA A 344 2.28 -10.37 11.87
C ALA A 344 1.07 -11.02 11.17
N ASN A 345 -0.12 -11.01 11.78
CA ASN A 345 -1.34 -11.52 11.17
C ASN A 345 -1.97 -10.51 10.18
N GLY A 346 -1.49 -9.26 10.17
CA GLY A 346 -1.86 -8.23 9.22
C GLY A 346 -3.20 -7.54 9.52
N VAL A 347 -3.49 -6.55 8.67
CA VAL A 347 -4.78 -5.89 8.57
C VAL A 347 -5.33 -6.15 7.17
N LYS A 348 -6.52 -6.75 7.10
CA LYS A 348 -7.14 -7.21 5.85
C LYS A 348 -8.57 -6.70 5.69
N PHE A 349 -8.84 -6.22 4.49
CA PHE A 349 -10.16 -5.90 3.99
C PHE A 349 -10.40 -6.60 2.65
N GLN A 350 -11.64 -7.02 2.40
CA GLN A 350 -12.08 -7.38 1.05
C GLN A 350 -12.21 -6.12 0.20
N SER A 351 -12.88 -5.09 0.71
CA SER A 351 -13.11 -3.85 -0.03
C SER A 351 -13.08 -2.61 0.86
N ILE A 352 -12.63 -1.50 0.26
CA ILE A 352 -12.66 -0.16 0.86
C ILE A 352 -13.19 0.82 -0.18
N SER A 353 -14.28 1.51 0.15
CA SER A 353 -14.89 2.50 -0.73
C SER A 353 -15.08 3.86 -0.03
N VAL A 354 -14.56 4.91 -0.67
CA VAL A 354 -14.67 6.31 -0.23
C VAL A 354 -15.06 7.17 -1.43
N ASN A 355 -16.04 8.04 -1.23
CA ASN A 355 -16.49 9.04 -2.19
C ASN A 355 -16.78 10.33 -1.42
N GLN A 356 -15.79 11.23 -1.34
CA GLN A 356 -15.89 12.47 -0.55
C GLN A 356 -16.97 13.42 -1.10
N GLY A 357 -17.20 13.39 -2.42
CA GLY A 357 -18.01 14.39 -3.11
C GLY A 357 -17.29 15.73 -3.22
N SER A 358 -17.71 16.59 -4.15
CA SER A 358 -16.97 17.79 -4.56
C SER A 358 -17.05 18.99 -3.60
N THR A 359 -17.39 18.81 -2.31
CA THR A 359 -17.82 19.94 -1.44
C THR A 359 -17.26 20.01 -0.01
N SER A 360 -16.11 19.41 0.33
CA SER A 360 -15.46 19.67 1.64
C SER A 360 -13.97 19.32 1.66
N PRO A 361 -13.08 20.07 2.37
CA PRO A 361 -11.63 19.83 2.31
C PRO A 361 -11.19 18.50 2.93
N ASP A 362 -10.17 17.95 2.28
CA ASP A 362 -9.10 17.03 2.63
C ASP A 362 -9.46 15.77 3.42
N VAL A 363 -9.51 14.65 2.71
CA VAL A 363 -9.56 13.33 3.33
C VAL A 363 -8.67 12.38 2.58
N THR A 364 -7.58 11.98 3.22
CA THR A 364 -6.91 10.73 2.86
C THR A 364 -7.81 9.56 3.26
N ALA A 365 -8.20 8.73 2.28
CA ALA A 365 -9.08 7.58 2.50
C ALA A 365 -8.38 6.50 3.36
N ILE A 366 -7.10 6.24 3.10
CA ILE A 366 -6.28 5.27 3.83
C ILE A 366 -4.98 5.95 4.26
N ASN A 367 -4.79 6.12 5.57
CA ASN A 367 -3.55 6.62 6.15
C ASN A 367 -2.83 5.51 6.90
N LEU A 368 -1.64 5.15 6.43
CA LEU A 368 -0.72 4.21 7.08
C LEU A 368 0.56 4.97 7.43
N ASN A 369 0.75 5.28 8.70
CA ASN A 369 1.91 6.04 9.18
C ASN A 369 2.58 5.32 10.36
N ASN A 370 3.86 4.99 10.25
CA ASN A 370 4.63 4.29 11.27
C ASN A 370 4.02 2.92 11.67
N THR A 371 3.78 2.05 10.69
CA THR A 371 2.94 0.84 10.86
C THR A 371 3.70 -0.46 11.15
N GLY A 372 5.03 -0.42 11.34
CA GLY A 372 5.83 -1.65 11.56
C GLY A 372 5.82 -2.58 10.35
N THR A 373 6.13 -3.87 10.54
CA THR A 373 6.39 -4.83 9.44
C THR A 373 5.20 -5.70 9.01
N GLY A 374 4.04 -5.57 9.65
CA GLY A 374 2.85 -6.35 9.30
C GLY A 374 2.20 -5.89 7.99
N VAL A 375 1.56 -6.82 7.28
CA VAL A 375 0.97 -6.56 5.96
C VAL A 375 -0.36 -5.82 6.08
N PHE A 376 -0.55 -4.78 5.27
CA PHE A 376 -1.87 -4.19 5.00
C PHE A 376 -2.37 -4.67 3.63
N SER A 377 -3.61 -5.16 3.57
CA SER A 377 -4.16 -5.70 2.32
C SER A 377 -5.62 -5.37 2.06
N VAL A 378 -5.90 -5.02 0.79
CA VAL A 378 -7.25 -5.00 0.20
C VAL A 378 -7.28 -6.07 -0.89
N THR A 379 -8.11 -7.10 -0.72
CA THR A 379 -8.00 -8.32 -1.54
C THR A 379 -8.94 -8.37 -2.74
N GLY A 380 -10.09 -7.69 -2.68
CA GLY A 380 -11.22 -7.96 -3.57
C GLY A 380 -11.74 -9.40 -3.46
N ASN A 381 -12.61 -9.76 -4.39
CA ASN A 381 -13.18 -11.11 -4.54
C ASN A 381 -12.90 -11.76 -5.91
N GLY A 382 -12.09 -11.11 -6.76
CA GLY A 382 -11.76 -11.58 -8.10
C GLY A 382 -12.50 -10.83 -9.23
N ALA A 383 -13.62 -10.18 -8.94
CA ALA A 383 -14.32 -9.34 -9.91
C ALA A 383 -13.67 -7.94 -10.02
N ALA A 384 -13.83 -7.29 -11.17
CA ALA A 384 -13.40 -5.90 -11.35
C ALA A 384 -14.04 -4.99 -10.28
N ASN A 385 -13.25 -4.08 -9.71
CA ASN A 385 -13.66 -3.14 -8.64
C ASN A 385 -14.15 -3.81 -7.34
N SER A 386 -13.98 -5.12 -7.18
CA SER A 386 -14.38 -5.83 -5.95
C SER A 386 -13.55 -5.47 -4.73
N GLY A 387 -12.38 -4.85 -4.91
CA GLY A 387 -11.58 -4.22 -3.87
C GLY A 387 -12.13 -2.87 -3.38
N GLY A 388 -13.20 -2.37 -4.00
CA GLY A 388 -13.81 -1.08 -3.68
C GLY A 388 -13.26 0.08 -4.52
N THR A 389 -13.89 1.23 -4.35
CA THR A 389 -13.62 2.44 -5.13
C THR A 389 -13.29 3.62 -4.22
N ILE A 390 -12.13 4.23 -4.42
CA ILE A 390 -11.73 5.49 -3.79
C ILE A 390 -11.82 6.59 -4.85
N GLN A 391 -12.67 7.59 -4.62
CA GLN A 391 -12.92 8.61 -5.63
C GLN A 391 -13.33 9.99 -5.12
N ASN A 392 -13.26 10.97 -6.02
CA ASN A 392 -13.68 12.35 -5.82
C ASN A 392 -13.02 12.99 -4.60
N ILE A 393 -11.73 12.71 -4.39
CA ILE A 393 -10.98 13.30 -3.28
C ILE A 393 -10.40 14.62 -3.77
N THR A 394 -10.62 15.68 -3.01
CA THR A 394 -10.13 17.02 -3.32
C THR A 394 -9.14 17.49 -2.26
N ASP A 395 -8.03 18.08 -2.72
CA ASP A 395 -6.99 18.72 -1.90
C ASP A 395 -6.26 17.78 -0.90
N ALA A 396 -6.37 16.46 -1.09
CA ALA A 396 -5.60 15.47 -0.34
C ALA A 396 -5.21 14.26 -1.18
N ASP A 397 -4.09 13.62 -0.81
CA ASP A 397 -3.72 12.31 -1.35
C ASP A 397 -4.78 11.27 -0.99
N ALA A 398 -5.12 10.39 -1.94
CA ALA A 398 -6.12 9.35 -1.67
C ALA A 398 -5.63 8.33 -0.64
N ILE A 399 -4.37 7.94 -0.74
CA ILE A 399 -3.71 6.97 0.14
C ILE A 399 -2.34 7.50 0.54
N ARG A 400 -2.02 7.43 1.83
CA ARG A 400 -0.70 7.75 2.37
C ARG A 400 -0.03 6.51 2.96
N ILE A 401 1.22 6.28 2.56
CA ILE A 401 2.06 5.18 3.03
C ILE A 401 3.38 5.77 3.55
N SER A 402 3.42 6.07 4.83
CA SER A 402 4.54 6.77 5.47
C SER A 402 5.20 5.87 6.51
N ASN A 403 6.52 5.71 6.46
CA ASN A 403 7.32 4.92 7.40
C ASN A 403 6.70 3.53 7.66
N THR A 404 6.33 2.85 6.57
CA THR A 404 5.60 1.57 6.60
C THR A 404 6.56 0.43 6.28
N GLY A 405 6.81 -0.42 7.27
CA GLY A 405 7.74 -1.55 7.20
C GLY A 405 7.17 -2.78 6.50
N GLY A 406 5.85 -2.95 6.52
CA GLY A 406 5.16 -4.08 5.93
C GLY A 406 4.70 -3.81 4.50
N LEU A 407 4.51 -4.88 3.73
CA LEU A 407 3.99 -4.78 2.38
C LEU A 407 2.57 -4.20 2.39
N VAL A 408 2.33 -3.21 1.54
CA VAL A 408 0.98 -2.75 1.20
C VAL A 408 0.54 -3.42 -0.10
N SER A 409 -0.56 -4.17 -0.06
CA SER A 409 -1.08 -4.90 -1.23
C SER A 409 -2.53 -4.51 -1.52
N LEU A 410 -2.77 -3.86 -2.66
CA LEU A 410 -4.10 -3.43 -3.09
C LEU A 410 -4.50 -4.19 -4.35
N SER A 411 -5.67 -4.83 -4.34
CA SER A 411 -6.15 -5.67 -5.44
C SER A 411 -7.58 -5.35 -5.84
N TYR A 412 -7.86 -5.38 -7.13
CA TYR A 412 -9.21 -5.17 -7.70
C TYR A 412 -9.85 -3.82 -7.31
N MET A 413 -9.04 -2.78 -7.06
CA MET A 413 -9.53 -1.45 -6.67
C MET A 413 -9.66 -0.51 -7.87
N ASN A 414 -10.54 0.48 -7.71
CA ASN A 414 -10.61 1.64 -8.58
C ASN A 414 -10.24 2.91 -7.78
N ILE A 415 -9.18 3.61 -8.18
CA ILE A 415 -8.75 4.86 -7.55
C ILE A 415 -8.84 5.96 -8.60
N GLN A 416 -9.68 6.97 -8.40
CA GLN A 416 -9.94 7.94 -9.46
C GLN A 416 -10.37 9.30 -8.98
N ASP A 417 -10.24 10.32 -9.83
CA ASP A 417 -10.76 11.66 -9.55
C ASP A 417 -10.17 12.24 -8.25
N ILE A 418 -8.83 12.25 -8.19
CA ILE A 418 -8.07 12.82 -7.08
C ILE A 418 -7.47 14.11 -7.59
N ALA A 419 -8.02 15.23 -7.12
CA ALA A 419 -7.84 16.54 -7.75
C ALA A 419 -7.44 17.60 -6.71
N ALA A 420 -6.69 18.62 -7.11
CA ALA A 420 -6.59 19.84 -6.32
C ALA A 420 -7.72 20.79 -6.76
N SER A 421 -8.31 21.52 -5.82
CA SER A 421 -9.43 22.43 -6.10
C SER A 421 -9.08 23.53 -7.10
N GLY A 422 -7.78 23.84 -7.23
CA GLY A 422 -7.25 24.84 -8.16
C GLY A 422 -6.86 24.33 -9.56
N ASP A 423 -7.00 23.04 -9.88
CA ASP A 423 -6.39 22.46 -11.09
C ASP A 423 -6.82 23.14 -12.40
N ALA A 424 -8.10 23.52 -12.49
CA ALA A 424 -8.64 24.16 -13.69
C ALA A 424 -8.03 25.55 -13.96
N SER A 425 -7.61 26.27 -12.93
CA SER A 425 -7.05 27.62 -13.03
C SER A 425 -5.52 27.65 -12.87
N ALA A 426 -4.92 26.60 -12.31
CA ALA A 426 -3.47 26.49 -12.08
C ALA A 426 -2.66 26.62 -13.38
N ALA A 427 -1.48 27.21 -13.30
CA ALA A 427 -0.55 27.26 -14.42
C ALA A 427 -0.03 25.84 -14.74
N ASN A 428 0.42 25.61 -15.97
CA ASN A 428 1.10 24.36 -16.31
C ASN A 428 2.45 24.29 -15.56
N GLY A 429 2.84 23.10 -15.12
CA GLY A 429 3.97 22.84 -14.24
C GLY A 429 3.72 23.13 -12.75
N THR A 430 2.48 23.40 -12.34
CA THR A 430 2.17 23.59 -10.90
C THR A 430 2.09 22.24 -10.21
N ASN A 431 3.03 21.97 -9.30
CA ASN A 431 2.95 20.80 -8.44
C ASN A 431 1.97 21.10 -7.29
N SER A 432 0.84 20.38 -7.25
CA SER A 432 -0.18 20.53 -6.20
C SER A 432 0.11 19.67 -4.96
N PHE A 433 1.03 18.72 -5.07
CA PHE A 433 1.35 17.67 -4.10
C PHE A 433 0.13 16.78 -3.79
N ILE A 434 -0.81 16.67 -4.72
CA ILE A 434 -2.01 15.86 -4.59
C ILE A 434 -1.89 14.63 -5.49
N ASP A 435 -1.57 13.51 -4.87
CA ASP A 435 -1.28 12.25 -5.55
C ASP A 435 -2.37 11.19 -5.33
N GLY A 436 -2.48 10.23 -6.24
CA GLY A 436 -3.31 9.04 -6.01
C GLY A 436 -2.82 8.24 -4.80
N ILE A 437 -1.52 7.96 -4.77
CA ILE A 437 -0.83 7.32 -3.64
C ILE A 437 0.45 8.11 -3.40
N GLN A 438 0.57 8.66 -2.20
CA GLN A 438 1.81 9.29 -1.75
C GLN A 438 2.50 8.39 -0.74
N GLY A 439 3.78 8.09 -0.98
CA GLY A 439 4.58 7.26 -0.08
C GLY A 439 5.91 7.88 0.29
N GLN A 440 6.26 7.76 1.57
CA GLN A 440 7.51 8.25 2.15
C GLN A 440 8.11 7.14 3.02
N SER A 441 9.36 6.75 2.78
CA SER A 441 10.01 5.65 3.53
C SER A 441 9.17 4.36 3.51
N VAL A 442 8.92 3.85 2.31
CA VAL A 442 8.09 2.67 2.07
C VAL A 442 8.98 1.44 2.09
N LEU A 443 9.23 0.89 3.29
CA LEU A 443 10.24 -0.15 3.50
C LEU A 443 9.73 -1.56 3.18
N GLY A 444 8.42 -1.79 3.24
CA GLY A 444 7.81 -3.08 2.87
C GLY A 444 7.35 -3.19 1.42
N GLY A 445 7.34 -2.07 0.69
CA GLY A 445 6.93 -1.98 -0.71
C GLY A 445 5.44 -1.87 -0.97
N LEU A 446 5.11 -1.72 -2.26
CA LEU A 446 3.75 -1.58 -2.76
C LEU A 446 3.47 -2.62 -3.86
N THR A 447 2.34 -3.30 -3.77
CA THR A 447 1.84 -4.17 -4.83
C THR A 447 0.42 -3.79 -5.23
N LEU A 448 0.22 -3.50 -6.51
CA LEU A 448 -1.08 -3.28 -7.15
C LEU A 448 -1.37 -4.45 -8.11
N ARG A 449 -2.54 -5.07 -7.97
CA ARG A 449 -3.00 -6.16 -8.86
C ARG A 449 -4.42 -5.92 -9.36
N ASN A 450 -4.65 -5.90 -10.66
CA ASN A 450 -5.98 -5.64 -11.23
C ASN A 450 -6.55 -4.29 -10.74
N VAL A 451 -5.69 -3.29 -10.53
CA VAL A 451 -6.08 -1.96 -10.05
C VAL A 451 -6.20 -1.03 -11.24
N SER A 452 -7.26 -0.23 -11.25
CA SER A 452 -7.34 0.93 -12.15
C SER A 452 -7.14 2.23 -11.39
N MET A 453 -6.28 3.08 -11.93
CA MET A 453 -5.95 4.40 -11.41
C MET A 453 -6.20 5.43 -12.52
N ARG A 454 -7.05 6.44 -12.31
CA ARG A 454 -7.31 7.43 -13.36
C ARG A 454 -7.64 8.84 -12.88
N ARG A 455 -7.20 9.84 -13.64
CA ARG A 455 -7.55 11.27 -13.43
C ARG A 455 -7.01 11.81 -12.11
N PHE A 456 -5.75 12.21 -12.13
CA PHE A 456 -5.01 12.76 -10.98
C PHE A 456 -4.53 14.18 -11.30
N SER A 457 -4.46 15.06 -10.29
CA SER A 457 -3.76 16.34 -10.41
C SER A 457 -2.30 16.10 -10.75
N ASP A 458 -1.58 15.39 -9.89
CA ASP A 458 -0.16 15.16 -10.05
C ASP A 458 0.08 13.68 -10.37
N ASN A 459 0.80 12.95 -9.52
CA ASN A 459 1.19 11.58 -9.82
C ASN A 459 0.08 10.58 -9.40
N ALA A 460 -0.04 9.49 -10.14
CA ALA A 460 -0.82 8.35 -9.65
C ALA A 460 -0.12 7.71 -8.45
N ILE A 461 1.21 7.60 -8.49
CA ILE A 461 2.06 7.18 -7.38
C ILE A 461 3.26 8.12 -7.28
N ASN A 462 3.43 8.75 -6.13
CA ASN A 462 4.60 9.54 -5.79
C ASN A 462 5.34 8.90 -4.60
N GLY A 463 6.66 8.86 -4.69
CA GLY A 463 7.54 8.25 -3.71
C GLY A 463 8.70 9.17 -3.37
N ALA A 464 8.49 10.05 -2.39
CA ALA A 464 9.46 11.05 -1.96
C ALA A 464 9.05 11.73 -0.63
N LEU A 465 9.91 12.60 -0.08
CA LEU A 465 9.53 13.47 1.04
C LEU A 465 8.40 14.42 0.64
N PHE A 466 7.35 14.51 1.46
CA PHE A 466 6.18 15.38 1.22
C PHE A 466 6.54 16.85 0.99
N SER A 467 7.55 17.37 1.69
CA SER A 467 7.83 18.80 1.71
C SER A 467 8.51 19.34 0.46
N ASN A 468 9.25 18.49 -0.26
CA ASN A 468 10.17 18.95 -1.31
C ASN A 468 10.53 17.90 -2.37
N ASN A 469 9.86 16.74 -2.40
CA ASN A 469 10.16 15.62 -3.30
C ASN A 469 11.62 15.12 -3.23
N ALA A 470 12.32 15.34 -2.11
CA ALA A 470 13.65 14.77 -1.90
C ALA A 470 13.57 13.26 -1.68
N ALA A 471 14.69 12.58 -1.93
CA ALA A 471 14.73 11.13 -1.92
C ALA A 471 14.37 10.53 -0.55
N THR A 472 13.56 9.47 -0.56
CA THR A 472 13.35 8.60 0.59
C THR A 472 13.45 7.15 0.17
N GLU A 473 13.85 6.29 1.09
CA GLU A 473 13.96 4.87 0.84
C GLU A 473 12.61 4.26 0.44
N TRP A 474 12.56 3.61 -0.73
CA TRP A 474 11.39 2.88 -1.19
C TRP A 474 11.82 1.50 -1.66
N HIS A 475 11.29 0.44 -1.05
CA HIS A 475 11.61 -0.94 -1.39
C HIS A 475 10.56 -1.54 -2.30
N GLY A 476 10.87 -1.62 -3.59
CA GLY A 476 10.08 -2.37 -4.55
C GLY A 476 8.67 -1.84 -4.87
N LEU A 477 8.24 -2.18 -6.09
CA LEU A 477 6.93 -1.83 -6.64
C LEU A 477 6.47 -2.94 -7.57
N LYS A 478 5.23 -3.42 -7.44
CA LYS A 478 4.67 -4.41 -8.36
C LYS A 478 3.36 -3.90 -8.95
N LEU A 479 3.29 -3.83 -10.27
CA LEU A 479 2.10 -3.52 -11.06
C LEU A 479 1.77 -4.73 -11.93
N ILE A 480 0.63 -5.36 -11.67
CA ILE A 480 0.23 -6.59 -12.35
C ILE A 480 -1.19 -6.40 -12.86
N ASN A 481 -1.37 -6.41 -14.18
CA ASN A 481 -2.66 -6.19 -14.82
C ASN A 481 -3.32 -4.86 -14.39
N CYS A 482 -2.54 -3.78 -14.36
CA CYS A 482 -3.00 -2.46 -13.94
C CYS A 482 -3.32 -1.58 -15.14
N LEU A 483 -4.32 -0.69 -14.99
CA LEU A 483 -4.57 0.43 -15.90
C LEU A 483 -4.30 1.72 -15.13
N ILE A 484 -3.31 2.51 -15.55
CA ILE A 484 -3.03 3.83 -14.99
C ILE A 484 -3.16 4.85 -16.11
N GLU A 485 -3.99 5.87 -15.94
CA GLU A 485 -4.23 6.83 -17.00
C GLU A 485 -4.55 8.25 -16.54
N ASN A 486 -4.28 9.22 -17.41
CA ASN A 486 -4.67 10.62 -17.24
C ASN A 486 -4.18 11.25 -15.91
N SER A 487 -2.93 10.99 -15.52
CA SER A 487 -2.27 11.68 -14.40
C SER A 487 -1.71 13.02 -14.85
N ASN A 488 -1.14 13.82 -13.95
CA ASN A 488 -0.46 15.09 -14.27
C ASN A 488 -1.40 16.09 -14.97
N ARG A 489 -2.67 16.14 -14.55
CA ARG A 489 -3.77 16.92 -15.17
C ARG A 489 -4.08 16.58 -16.63
N TYR A 490 -3.68 15.41 -17.14
CA TYR A 490 -3.92 15.03 -18.55
C TYR A 490 -5.41 14.84 -18.89
N HIS A 491 -6.29 14.68 -17.91
CA HIS A 491 -7.74 14.63 -18.14
C HIS A 491 -8.39 16.01 -18.28
N ILE A 492 -7.70 17.09 -17.92
CA ILE A 492 -8.27 18.45 -17.91
C ILE A 492 -7.97 19.12 -19.25
N THR A 493 -9.00 19.63 -19.92
CA THR A 493 -8.86 20.33 -21.21
C THR A 493 -7.88 21.50 -21.09
N GLY A 494 -6.86 21.55 -21.97
CA GLY A 494 -5.89 22.65 -22.00
C GLY A 494 -4.85 22.67 -20.87
N LYS A 495 -4.77 21.60 -20.05
CA LYS A 495 -3.82 21.50 -18.92
C LYS A 495 -2.99 20.22 -18.96
N GLY A 496 -1.80 20.29 -18.39
CA GLY A 496 -0.95 19.13 -18.14
C GLY A 496 0.43 19.58 -17.68
N ASP A 497 1.14 18.66 -17.02
CA ASP A 497 2.37 18.99 -16.30
C ASP A 497 3.43 17.93 -16.46
N ASP A 498 4.67 18.36 -16.61
CA ASP A 498 5.83 17.50 -16.81
C ASP A 498 7.05 17.93 -15.97
N ILE A 499 6.85 18.90 -15.07
CA ILE A 499 7.89 19.46 -14.20
C ILE A 499 7.77 18.84 -12.82
N SER A 500 8.80 18.07 -12.43
CA SER A 500 8.82 17.34 -11.15
C SER A 500 7.65 16.37 -10.98
N GLU A 501 7.16 15.83 -12.08
CA GLU A 501 5.95 15.03 -12.16
C GLU A 501 6.07 13.86 -13.14
N GLY A 502 5.44 12.75 -12.79
CA GLY A 502 5.23 11.59 -13.65
C GLY A 502 3.92 10.88 -13.27
N MET A 503 3.50 9.87 -14.02
CA MET A 503 2.42 8.99 -13.57
C MET A 503 2.86 8.21 -12.34
N ILE A 504 4.07 7.65 -12.39
CA ILE A 504 4.73 7.04 -11.25
C ILE A 504 6.11 7.67 -11.12
N ARG A 505 6.32 8.41 -10.05
CA ARG A 505 7.60 9.05 -9.74
C ARG A 505 8.09 8.55 -8.39
N ILE A 506 9.25 7.88 -8.36
CA ILE A 506 9.84 7.40 -7.09
C ILE A 506 11.30 7.83 -7.03
N ASN A 507 11.63 8.60 -6.00
CA ASN A 507 12.98 9.08 -5.72
C ASN A 507 13.54 8.36 -4.48
N GLY A 508 14.48 7.44 -4.71
CA GLY A 508 15.03 6.55 -3.68
C GLY A 508 14.58 5.09 -3.80
N ILE A 509 14.21 4.62 -5.00
CA ILE A 509 13.77 3.24 -5.22
C ILE A 509 14.95 2.25 -5.15
N ILE A 510 14.74 1.12 -4.47
CA ILE A 510 15.62 -0.05 -4.40
C ILE A 510 14.81 -1.35 -4.50
N ASP A 511 15.52 -2.48 -4.51
CA ASP A 511 15.00 -3.83 -4.67
C ASP A 511 14.35 -4.05 -6.04
N SER A 512 13.10 -4.52 -6.10
CA SER A 512 12.48 -5.01 -7.33
C SER A 512 11.29 -4.16 -7.76
N VAL A 513 11.36 -3.63 -8.99
CA VAL A 513 10.20 -3.06 -9.68
C VAL A 513 9.74 -4.04 -10.75
N VAL A 514 8.49 -4.46 -10.70
CA VAL A 514 7.89 -5.40 -11.66
C VAL A 514 6.64 -4.78 -12.26
N VAL A 515 6.61 -4.61 -13.58
CA VAL A 515 5.46 -4.09 -14.31
C VAL A 515 5.09 -5.10 -15.39
N THR A 516 3.92 -5.73 -15.27
CA THR A 516 3.51 -6.81 -16.17
C THR A 516 2.07 -6.66 -16.59
N ASN A 517 1.79 -6.94 -17.87
CA ASN A 517 0.45 -6.91 -18.46
C ASN A 517 -0.33 -5.62 -18.14
N SER A 518 0.38 -4.49 -17.99
CA SER A 518 -0.21 -3.23 -17.54
C SER A 518 -0.25 -2.21 -18.67
N THR A 519 -1.24 -1.33 -18.61
CA THR A 519 -1.39 -0.20 -19.53
C THR A 519 -1.18 1.09 -18.77
N LEU A 520 -0.21 1.89 -19.23
CA LEU A 520 0.02 3.25 -18.74
C LEU A 520 -0.21 4.20 -19.92
N GLN A 521 -1.13 5.16 -19.78
CA GLN A 521 -1.50 6.03 -20.90
C GLN A 521 -1.87 7.45 -20.50
N ASN A 522 -1.63 8.40 -21.41
CA ASN A 522 -1.97 9.82 -21.22
C ASN A 522 -1.38 10.37 -19.91
N GLY A 523 -0.07 10.49 -19.82
CA GLY A 523 0.60 11.12 -18.67
C GLY A 523 2.02 11.53 -19.00
N ALA A 524 2.63 12.37 -18.19
CA ALA A 524 3.87 13.06 -18.56
C ALA A 524 5.08 12.14 -18.69
N THR A 525 5.22 11.23 -17.73
CA THR A 525 6.19 10.13 -17.76
C THR A 525 5.57 8.88 -17.16
N PHE A 526 5.65 7.71 -17.81
CA PHE A 526 4.99 6.51 -17.28
C PHE A 526 5.67 6.01 -16.00
N LEU A 527 6.99 5.83 -16.04
CA LEU A 527 7.81 5.44 -14.90
C LEU A 527 9.00 6.39 -14.79
N GLU A 528 9.11 7.12 -13.70
CA GLU A 528 10.23 8.01 -13.40
C GLU A 528 10.92 7.53 -12.12
N LEU A 529 11.98 6.75 -12.30
CA LEU A 529 12.63 6.01 -11.23
C LEU A 529 14.04 6.54 -10.99
N PHE A 530 14.25 7.17 -9.84
CA PHE A 530 15.56 7.56 -9.36
C PHE A 530 15.97 6.58 -8.26
N THR A 531 17.08 5.85 -8.46
CA THR A 531 17.53 4.87 -7.47
C THR A 531 17.86 5.58 -6.16
N HIS A 532 17.87 4.84 -5.05
CA HIS A 532 18.60 5.32 -3.87
C HIS A 532 20.10 5.54 -4.22
N THR A 533 20.84 6.24 -3.36
CA THR A 533 22.28 6.49 -3.58
C THR A 533 23.15 5.26 -3.32
N THR A 534 22.57 4.22 -2.70
CA THR A 534 23.19 2.93 -2.40
C THR A 534 22.17 1.80 -2.62
N GLY A 535 22.63 0.56 -2.71
CA GLY A 535 21.77 -0.62 -2.90
C GLY A 535 21.67 -1.06 -4.36
N LYS A 536 20.68 -1.90 -4.67
CA LYS A 536 20.44 -2.42 -6.02
C LYS A 536 18.97 -2.25 -6.41
N LEU A 537 18.72 -1.72 -7.60
CA LEU A 537 17.42 -1.75 -8.27
C LEU A 537 17.40 -2.84 -9.35
N THR A 538 16.32 -3.62 -9.44
CA THR A 538 16.01 -4.49 -10.57
C THR A 538 14.62 -4.17 -11.10
N LEU A 539 14.55 -3.49 -12.25
CA LEU A 539 13.33 -3.24 -13.00
C LEU A 539 13.10 -4.35 -14.03
N VAL A 540 11.91 -4.94 -14.00
CA VAL A 540 11.41 -5.89 -15.01
C VAL A 540 10.08 -5.39 -15.56
N ALA A 541 10.03 -4.99 -16.83
CA ALA A 541 8.82 -4.57 -17.51
C ALA A 541 8.53 -5.50 -18.70
N GLN A 542 7.40 -6.19 -18.67
CA GLN A 542 7.03 -7.21 -19.65
C GLN A 542 5.57 -7.12 -20.10
N SER A 543 5.34 -7.29 -21.40
CA SER A 543 3.99 -7.35 -21.99
C SER A 543 3.12 -6.13 -21.64
N ASN A 544 3.72 -4.95 -21.52
CA ASN A 544 3.01 -3.71 -21.19
C ASN A 544 2.72 -2.86 -22.42
N SER A 545 1.75 -1.97 -22.27
CA SER A 545 1.41 -0.93 -23.24
C SER A 545 1.61 0.45 -22.61
N PHE A 546 2.46 1.26 -23.23
CA PHE A 546 2.86 2.59 -22.81
C PHE A 546 2.43 3.59 -23.88
N ASN A 547 1.28 4.23 -23.71
CA ASN A 547 0.61 4.97 -24.80
C ASN A 547 0.49 6.46 -24.51
N THR A 548 1.17 7.27 -25.33
CA THR A 548 1.03 8.73 -25.38
C THR A 548 1.50 9.43 -24.10
N THR A 549 2.70 10.00 -24.14
CA THR A 549 3.13 10.96 -23.10
C THR A 549 2.98 12.40 -23.54
N ILE A 550 2.85 12.67 -24.84
CA ILE A 550 2.63 14.02 -25.35
C ILE A 550 1.16 14.42 -25.21
N LYS A 551 0.92 15.65 -24.77
CA LYS A 551 -0.40 16.28 -24.80
C LYS A 551 -0.31 17.67 -25.41
N GLU A 552 -1.18 17.94 -26.38
CA GLU A 552 -1.25 19.22 -27.09
C GLU A 552 -2.38 20.10 -26.55
N PHE A 553 -2.19 21.43 -26.55
CA PHE A 553 -3.15 22.37 -25.96
C PHE A 553 -3.73 23.38 -26.94
N GLY A 554 -2.89 24.01 -27.78
CA GLY A 554 -3.30 25.11 -28.66
C GLY A 554 -2.12 25.99 -29.08
N CYS A 555 -2.41 27.18 -29.61
CA CYS A 555 -1.42 28.04 -30.28
C CYS A 555 -0.63 28.99 -29.36
N THR A 556 -0.76 28.84 -28.03
CA THR A 556 -0.10 29.70 -27.04
C THR A 556 0.71 28.84 -26.09
N SER A 557 1.92 29.30 -25.75
CA SER A 557 2.84 28.56 -24.89
C SER A 557 2.24 28.21 -23.51
N PRO A 558 2.48 27.00 -22.98
CA PRO A 558 3.11 25.87 -23.68
C PRO A 558 2.15 25.27 -24.72
N ILE A 559 2.70 24.99 -25.91
CA ILE A 559 2.00 24.38 -27.05
C ILE A 559 1.65 22.90 -26.80
N ASN A 560 2.54 22.21 -26.09
CA ASN A 560 2.41 20.82 -25.66
C ASN A 560 3.19 20.61 -24.35
N VAL A 561 2.90 19.52 -23.66
CA VAL A 561 3.67 18.99 -22.52
C VAL A 561 3.91 17.50 -22.71
N GLY A 562 4.81 16.96 -21.91
CA GLY A 562 5.12 15.54 -21.86
C GLY A 562 6.61 15.29 -22.00
N LYS A 563 7.03 14.14 -21.49
CA LYS A 563 8.45 13.77 -21.42
C LYS A 563 8.66 12.35 -21.91
N THR A 564 9.10 11.44 -21.06
CA THR A 564 9.60 10.12 -21.48
C THR A 564 8.66 8.99 -21.11
N GLY A 565 8.74 7.84 -21.77
CA GLY A 565 8.02 6.65 -21.31
C GLY A 565 8.57 6.15 -19.98
N ILE A 566 9.76 5.54 -20.00
CA ILE A 566 10.46 5.04 -18.82
C ILE A 566 11.78 5.79 -18.63
N LEU A 567 11.97 6.40 -17.48
CA LEU A 567 13.27 6.90 -16.99
C LEU A 567 13.76 6.02 -15.84
N VAL A 568 14.99 5.51 -15.98
CA VAL A 568 15.76 4.97 -14.85
C VAL A 568 17.04 5.78 -14.71
N PHE A 569 17.18 6.43 -13.55
CA PHE A 569 18.31 7.28 -13.23
C PHE A 569 19.06 6.73 -12.01
N ALA A 570 20.23 6.13 -12.25
CA ALA A 570 21.06 5.56 -11.19
C ALA A 570 21.91 6.64 -10.51
N GLN A 571 21.85 6.67 -9.18
CA GLN A 571 22.49 7.68 -8.33
C GLN A 571 23.56 7.06 -7.43
N GLY A 572 24.55 7.87 -7.03
CA GLY A 572 25.58 7.47 -6.06
C GLY A 572 26.33 6.20 -6.47
N SER A 573 26.38 5.22 -5.57
CA SER A 573 27.00 3.91 -5.79
C SER A 573 25.98 2.79 -6.00
N ALA A 574 24.71 3.11 -6.27
CA ALA A 574 23.67 2.10 -6.46
C ALA A 574 23.79 1.40 -7.81
N ASP A 575 23.59 0.08 -7.80
CA ASP A 575 23.48 -0.71 -9.02
C ASP A 575 22.04 -0.69 -9.56
N ALA A 576 21.88 -0.73 -10.87
CA ALA A 576 20.57 -0.86 -11.51
C ALA A 576 20.60 -1.93 -12.61
N THR A 577 19.60 -2.81 -12.60
CA THR A 577 19.33 -3.76 -13.68
C THR A 577 17.98 -3.44 -14.30
N VAL A 578 17.95 -3.20 -15.60
CA VAL A 578 16.76 -2.81 -16.36
C VAL A 578 16.46 -3.86 -17.42
N ILE A 579 15.33 -4.55 -17.31
CA ILE A 579 14.91 -5.60 -18.23
C ILE A 579 13.57 -5.17 -18.83
N LEU A 580 13.60 -4.75 -20.09
CA LEU A 580 12.41 -4.42 -20.89
C LEU A 580 12.23 -5.54 -21.92
N GLY A 581 11.32 -6.46 -21.64
CA GLY A 581 11.16 -7.69 -22.39
C GLY A 581 11.67 -8.93 -21.64
N ASP A 582 12.15 -9.92 -22.38
CA ASP A 582 12.67 -11.16 -21.81
C ASP A 582 14.18 -11.08 -21.53
N LYS A 583 14.58 -11.37 -20.29
CA LYS A 583 15.98 -11.46 -19.86
C LYS A 583 16.73 -12.54 -20.65
N ALA A 584 16.07 -13.67 -20.91
CA ALA A 584 16.67 -14.80 -21.63
C ALA A 584 16.73 -14.57 -23.14
N ARG A 585 16.04 -13.54 -23.66
CA ARG A 585 15.99 -13.17 -25.09
C ARG A 585 15.47 -14.30 -25.99
N VAL A 586 14.49 -15.05 -25.50
CA VAL A 586 13.85 -16.16 -26.25
C VAL A 586 12.35 -15.97 -26.42
N ASN A 587 11.67 -15.29 -25.49
CA ASN A 587 10.23 -15.13 -25.52
C ASN A 587 9.81 -13.75 -26.06
N ALA A 588 9.32 -13.74 -27.30
CA ALA A 588 8.86 -12.52 -27.95
C ALA A 588 7.58 -11.91 -27.37
N SER A 589 6.74 -12.68 -26.67
CA SER A 589 5.48 -12.17 -26.10
C SER A 589 5.69 -11.23 -24.91
N MET A 590 6.91 -11.19 -24.37
CA MET A 590 7.28 -10.39 -23.21
C MET A 590 7.68 -8.96 -23.57
N GLY A 591 7.84 -8.65 -24.86
CA GLY A 591 8.14 -7.30 -25.33
C GLY A 591 7.08 -6.27 -24.96
N ASN A 592 7.49 -5.01 -24.78
CA ASN A 592 6.60 -3.90 -24.49
C ASN A 592 6.30 -3.08 -25.74
N ILE A 593 5.18 -2.37 -25.75
CA ILE A 593 4.80 -1.43 -26.81
C ILE A 593 4.81 -0.01 -26.25
N PHE A 594 5.56 0.87 -26.89
CA PHE A 594 5.61 2.30 -26.61
C PHE A 594 5.09 3.06 -27.82
N THR A 595 4.11 3.94 -27.61
CA THR A 595 3.51 4.75 -28.67
C THR A 595 3.54 6.23 -28.28
N ASN A 596 3.96 7.09 -29.19
CA ASN A 596 3.89 8.57 -29.09
C ASN A 596 4.45 9.14 -27.77
N CYS A 597 5.66 8.74 -27.40
CA CYS A 597 6.37 9.32 -26.25
C CYS A 597 7.05 10.65 -26.66
N ALA A 598 6.86 11.72 -25.90
CA ALA A 598 7.23 13.09 -26.27
C ALA A 598 8.73 13.28 -26.53
N THR A 599 9.61 12.89 -25.60
CA THR A 599 11.08 13.06 -25.74
C THR A 599 11.84 11.75 -25.96
N ALA A 600 11.38 10.66 -25.36
CA ALA A 600 11.98 9.33 -25.55
C ALA A 600 11.01 8.28 -24.99
N SER A 601 10.93 7.10 -25.60
CA SER A 601 10.24 5.97 -24.98
C SER A 601 10.99 5.40 -23.79
N VAL A 602 12.32 5.37 -23.84
CA VAL A 602 13.16 4.84 -22.76
C VAL A 602 14.40 5.71 -22.58
N VAL A 603 14.70 6.05 -21.33
CA VAL A 603 15.95 6.68 -20.90
C VAL A 603 16.54 5.85 -19.76
N VAL A 604 17.75 5.34 -19.96
CA VAL A 604 18.53 4.71 -18.89
C VAL A 604 19.83 5.48 -18.75
N ALA A 605 20.08 6.03 -17.56
CA ALA A 605 21.17 6.95 -17.35
C ALA A 605 21.78 6.84 -15.96
N HIS A 606 23.06 7.19 -15.87
CA HIS A 606 23.70 7.53 -14.60
C HIS A 606 23.54 9.03 -14.32
N GLN A 607 23.48 9.38 -13.04
CA GLN A 607 23.91 10.71 -12.61
C GLN A 607 25.40 10.89 -12.95
N THR A 608 25.81 12.09 -13.36
CA THR A 608 27.16 12.35 -13.90
C THR A 608 28.30 11.80 -13.04
N SER A 609 28.18 11.87 -11.70
CA SER A 609 29.17 11.36 -10.74
C SER A 609 28.86 9.98 -10.15
N ALA A 610 27.79 9.30 -10.62
CA ALA A 610 27.44 7.99 -10.12
C ALA A 610 28.45 6.93 -10.58
N THR A 611 28.77 6.03 -9.65
CA THR A 611 29.84 5.01 -9.79
C THR A 611 29.30 3.58 -9.86
N GLY A 612 28.01 3.38 -9.56
CA GLY A 612 27.37 2.07 -9.60
C GLY A 612 27.27 1.47 -11.00
N THR A 613 26.92 0.19 -11.08
CA THR A 613 26.81 -0.55 -12.33
C THR A 613 25.37 -0.51 -12.87
N ILE A 614 25.21 -0.16 -14.14
CA ILE A 614 23.95 -0.34 -14.86
C ILE A 614 24.08 -1.52 -15.83
N GLY A 615 23.11 -2.44 -15.77
CA GLY A 615 22.88 -3.47 -16.78
C GLY A 615 21.51 -3.30 -17.42
N ALA A 616 21.42 -3.17 -18.74
CA ALA A 616 20.15 -3.02 -19.45
C ALA A 616 19.95 -4.07 -20.54
N ILE A 617 18.77 -4.69 -20.59
CA ILE A 617 18.34 -5.59 -21.65
C ILE A 617 17.04 -5.04 -22.22
N LEU A 618 17.06 -4.67 -23.50
CA LEU A 618 15.89 -4.27 -24.27
C LEU A 618 15.68 -5.33 -25.35
N TYR A 619 14.68 -6.18 -25.16
CA TYR A 619 14.39 -7.29 -26.07
C TYR A 619 12.96 -7.26 -26.58
N LYS A 620 12.80 -7.33 -27.91
CA LYS A 620 11.48 -7.45 -28.60
C LYS A 620 10.49 -6.31 -28.29
N ASN A 621 10.97 -5.13 -27.92
CA ASN A 621 10.10 -3.98 -27.73
C ASN A 621 9.75 -3.31 -29.07
N GLN A 622 8.59 -2.65 -29.09
CA GLN A 622 8.15 -1.82 -30.20
C GLN A 622 8.10 -0.36 -29.75
N PHE A 623 8.82 0.50 -30.46
CA PHE A 623 8.81 1.94 -30.31
C PHE A 623 8.16 2.55 -31.55
N ILE A 624 7.05 3.24 -31.37
CA ILE A 624 6.18 3.68 -32.47
C ILE A 624 5.87 5.17 -32.29
N VAL A 625 6.05 5.94 -33.35
CA VAL A 625 5.50 7.29 -33.48
C VAL A 625 4.54 7.27 -34.66
N ASN A 626 3.25 7.35 -34.40
CA ASN A 626 2.23 7.40 -35.45
C ASN A 626 1.40 8.69 -35.42
N ASP A 627 1.60 9.49 -34.38
CA ASP A 627 1.09 10.84 -34.30
C ASP A 627 2.05 11.79 -35.02
N HIS A 628 1.70 12.09 -36.26
CA HIS A 628 2.34 13.12 -37.09
C HIS A 628 1.40 14.32 -37.26
N LEU A 629 0.42 14.49 -36.36
CA LEU A 629 -0.61 15.49 -36.54
C LEU A 629 -0.01 16.90 -36.60
N THR A 630 -0.51 17.63 -37.57
CA THR A 630 -0.35 19.07 -37.68
C THR A 630 -1.36 19.70 -36.73
N GLY A 631 -0.94 20.44 -35.71
CA GLY A 631 -1.85 20.88 -34.63
C GLY A 631 -3.10 21.69 -35.03
N PRO A 632 -3.86 22.24 -34.07
CA PRO A 632 -5.23 22.73 -34.30
C PRO A 632 -5.37 23.70 -35.48
N PRO A 633 -6.38 23.53 -36.36
CA PRO A 633 -6.61 24.43 -37.48
C PRO A 633 -6.84 25.88 -36.98
N GLY A 634 -5.89 26.78 -37.23
CA GLY A 634 -6.02 28.20 -36.88
C GLY A 634 -4.83 28.86 -36.17
N CYS A 635 -3.73 28.15 -35.90
CA CYS A 635 -2.55 28.76 -35.27
C CYS A 635 -1.83 29.79 -36.17
N PRO A 636 -1.44 30.98 -35.65
CA PRO A 636 -0.62 31.94 -36.39
C PRO A 636 0.79 31.36 -36.58
N GLY A 637 1.02 30.68 -37.71
CA GLY A 637 2.23 29.89 -37.97
C GLY A 637 1.96 28.54 -38.65
N GLY A 638 0.69 28.12 -38.72
CA GLY A 638 0.30 26.86 -39.35
C GLY A 638 0.75 25.63 -38.56
N THR A 639 0.97 24.54 -39.29
CA THR A 639 1.29 23.19 -38.81
C THR A 639 2.65 23.08 -38.10
N MET A 640 3.52 24.08 -38.25
CA MET A 640 4.92 24.12 -37.80
C MET A 640 5.09 24.79 -36.43
N GLN A 641 4.14 24.61 -35.51
CA GLN A 641 4.23 25.14 -34.14
C GLN A 641 4.30 24.06 -33.05
N PHE A 642 4.22 22.76 -33.37
CA PHE A 642 4.12 21.67 -32.37
C PHE A 642 5.37 20.79 -32.37
N ASN A 643 5.83 20.36 -31.19
CA ASN A 643 6.89 19.36 -31.08
C ASN A 643 6.29 17.97 -31.35
N PHE A 644 6.85 17.23 -32.30
CA PHE A 644 6.43 15.85 -32.57
C PHE A 644 6.86 14.91 -31.44
N PRO A 645 6.07 13.85 -31.15
CA PRO A 645 6.55 12.80 -30.28
C PRO A 645 7.80 12.16 -30.86
N GLN A 646 8.88 12.18 -30.07
CA GLN A 646 10.17 11.67 -30.49
C GLN A 646 10.27 10.14 -30.41
N GLY A 647 9.83 9.53 -29.31
CA GLY A 647 9.71 8.07 -29.18
C GLY A 647 11.02 7.26 -29.15
N GLY A 648 12.19 7.87 -29.18
CA GLY A 648 13.48 7.16 -29.23
C GLY A 648 13.92 6.49 -27.92
N VAL A 649 15.06 5.80 -27.96
CA VAL A 649 15.74 5.20 -26.80
C VAL A 649 17.05 5.94 -26.54
N SER A 650 17.27 6.38 -25.31
CA SER A 650 18.47 7.09 -24.87
C SER A 650 19.20 6.28 -23.78
N LEU A 651 20.46 5.95 -24.02
CA LEU A 651 21.33 5.27 -23.07
C LEU A 651 22.52 6.19 -22.74
N ASN A 652 22.62 6.63 -21.50
CA ASN A 652 23.57 7.67 -21.10
C ASN A 652 24.51 7.17 -19.98
N PRO A 653 25.60 6.47 -20.33
CA PRO A 653 26.64 6.08 -19.38
C PRO A 653 27.29 7.29 -18.68
N GLY A 654 27.44 7.18 -17.37
CA GLY A 654 28.19 8.13 -16.53
C GLY A 654 29.56 7.61 -16.13
N ALA A 655 30.01 7.98 -14.93
CA ALA A 655 31.34 7.62 -14.42
C ALA A 655 31.49 6.15 -13.98
N GLY A 656 30.38 5.42 -13.83
CA GLY A 656 30.36 4.00 -13.45
C GLY A 656 30.55 3.01 -14.61
N THR A 657 30.07 1.78 -14.43
CA THR A 657 30.02 0.76 -15.48
C THR A 657 28.63 0.69 -16.10
N PHE A 658 28.52 0.69 -17.43
CA PHE A 658 27.25 0.59 -18.15
C PHE A 658 27.29 -0.51 -19.21
N ASN A 659 26.49 -1.55 -19.04
CA ASN A 659 26.38 -2.65 -19.99
C ASN A 659 24.96 -2.72 -20.56
N ALA A 660 24.81 -2.76 -21.88
CA ALA A 660 23.50 -2.83 -22.51
C ALA A 660 23.43 -3.82 -23.68
N ILE A 661 22.32 -4.53 -23.76
CA ILE A 661 21.94 -5.37 -24.90
C ILE A 661 20.62 -4.82 -25.45
N VAL A 662 20.64 -4.35 -26.69
CA VAL A 662 19.48 -3.87 -27.45
C VAL A 662 19.27 -4.86 -28.60
N ASP A 663 18.35 -5.79 -28.41
CA ASP A 663 18.19 -6.97 -29.28
C ASP A 663 16.77 -7.11 -29.82
N ASN A 664 16.66 -7.24 -31.13
CA ASN A 664 15.41 -7.55 -31.84
C ASN A 664 14.25 -6.57 -31.56
N ASN A 665 14.54 -5.28 -31.36
CA ASN A 665 13.52 -4.25 -31.19
C ASN A 665 13.11 -3.64 -32.55
N THR A 666 11.92 -3.05 -32.58
CA THR A 666 11.43 -2.28 -33.74
C THR A 666 11.29 -0.82 -33.36
N PHE A 667 11.91 0.06 -34.14
CA PHE A 667 11.75 1.50 -34.11
C PHE A 667 11.02 1.92 -35.38
N ASN A 668 9.76 2.31 -35.27
CA ASN A 668 8.91 2.61 -36.41
C ASN A 668 8.50 4.08 -36.39
N GLN A 669 8.97 4.83 -37.39
CA GLN A 669 8.70 6.27 -37.55
C GLN A 669 9.17 7.15 -36.39
N VAL A 670 10.05 6.61 -35.54
CA VAL A 670 10.64 7.26 -34.37
C VAL A 670 11.58 8.41 -34.78
N MET A 671 11.73 9.42 -33.94
CA MET A 671 12.70 10.52 -34.09
C MET A 671 13.85 10.39 -33.07
N HIS A 672 14.70 11.41 -32.99
CA HIS A 672 15.79 11.47 -32.02
C HIS A 672 15.34 11.33 -30.55
N ALA A 673 16.15 10.66 -29.71
CA ALA A 673 15.82 10.46 -28.30
C ALA A 673 16.45 11.54 -27.39
N ASN A 674 15.65 12.18 -26.54
CA ASN A 674 16.06 12.98 -25.38
C ASN A 674 17.14 14.03 -25.70
N GLY A 675 16.93 14.80 -26.78
CA GLY A 675 17.85 15.86 -27.21
C GLY A 675 19.10 15.38 -27.97
N GLY A 676 19.23 14.08 -28.23
CA GLY A 676 20.17 13.54 -29.21
C GLY A 676 19.73 13.78 -30.66
N PHE A 677 20.34 13.06 -31.58
CA PHE A 677 20.03 13.01 -33.01
C PHE A 677 19.72 11.59 -33.50
N GLY A 678 19.77 10.57 -32.62
CA GLY A 678 19.52 9.17 -32.96
C GLY A 678 18.22 8.62 -32.39
N GLN A 679 17.50 7.78 -33.15
CA GLN A 679 16.41 6.98 -32.61
C GLN A 679 16.89 6.10 -31.46
N LEU A 680 18.05 5.46 -31.63
CA LEU A 680 18.88 4.97 -30.53
C LEU A 680 20.05 5.94 -30.32
N THR A 681 20.02 6.67 -29.21
CA THR A 681 21.09 7.60 -28.83
C THR A 681 21.90 7.02 -27.68
N ILE A 682 23.21 6.90 -27.88
CA ILE A 682 24.18 6.53 -26.84
C ILE A 682 25.10 7.72 -26.60
N THR A 683 25.11 8.24 -25.38
CA THR A 683 25.99 9.34 -24.98
C THR A 683 26.80 8.97 -23.75
N ALA A 684 28.03 8.49 -23.97
CA ALA A 684 28.98 8.19 -22.91
C ALA A 684 29.86 9.42 -22.68
N SER A 685 29.60 10.19 -21.62
CA SER A 685 30.16 11.55 -21.43
C SER A 685 30.95 11.78 -20.15
N ALA A 686 31.25 10.72 -19.40
CA ALA A 686 32.07 10.78 -18.20
C ALA A 686 33.12 9.66 -18.20
N ASN A 687 34.12 9.75 -17.32
CA ASN A 687 35.30 8.86 -17.24
C ASN A 687 34.98 7.38 -16.84
N GLY A 688 33.82 6.84 -17.21
CA GLY A 688 33.39 5.46 -16.97
C GLY A 688 33.69 4.52 -18.13
N THR A 689 33.28 3.26 -17.95
CA THR A 689 33.38 2.22 -18.99
C THR A 689 32.00 1.76 -19.42
N SER A 690 31.81 1.58 -20.73
CA SER A 690 30.53 1.10 -21.26
C SER A 690 30.68 0.05 -22.35
N GLN A 691 29.74 -0.88 -22.40
CA GLN A 691 29.70 -1.95 -23.38
C GLN A 691 28.28 -2.12 -23.94
N PHE A 692 28.17 -2.24 -25.26
CA PHE A 692 26.87 -2.32 -25.93
C PHE A 692 26.85 -3.39 -27.02
N GLU A 693 25.81 -4.21 -27.00
CA GLU A 693 25.40 -5.04 -28.13
C GLU A 693 24.10 -4.48 -28.72
N ILE A 694 24.14 -4.04 -29.97
CA ILE A 694 22.98 -3.52 -30.71
C ILE A 694 22.75 -4.47 -31.86
N VAL A 695 21.82 -5.41 -31.70
CA VAL A 695 21.70 -6.54 -32.62
C VAL A 695 20.28 -6.81 -33.09
N ASN A 696 20.13 -7.18 -34.36
CA ASN A 696 18.86 -7.60 -34.96
C ASN A 696 17.72 -6.55 -34.87
N ASN A 697 18.03 -5.28 -34.67
CA ASN A 697 17.00 -4.24 -34.55
C ASN A 697 16.55 -3.77 -35.94
N ASN A 698 15.29 -3.36 -36.03
CA ASN A 698 14.72 -2.78 -37.24
C ASN A 698 14.39 -1.30 -37.01
N PHE A 699 15.09 -0.42 -37.71
CA PHE A 699 14.86 1.02 -37.76
C PHE A 699 14.08 1.33 -39.03
N THR A 700 12.76 1.35 -38.93
CA THR A 700 11.83 1.55 -40.05
C THR A 700 11.41 3.00 -40.13
N LEU A 701 11.68 3.60 -41.29
CA LEU A 701 11.39 4.98 -41.63
C LEU A 701 11.89 5.94 -40.53
N PRO A 702 13.20 6.15 -40.37
CA PRO A 702 13.70 7.08 -39.37
C PRO A 702 13.56 8.54 -39.80
N TRP A 703 12.99 9.37 -38.92
CA TRP A 703 12.96 10.83 -39.10
C TRP A 703 14.35 11.45 -38.90
N ASP A 704 15.18 10.87 -38.04
CA ASP A 704 16.55 11.33 -37.74
C ASP A 704 17.59 10.22 -38.03
N ALA A 705 18.72 10.19 -37.33
CA ALA A 705 19.67 9.10 -37.46
C ALA A 705 19.06 7.82 -36.86
N PRO A 706 19.21 6.64 -37.48
CA PRO A 706 18.80 5.39 -36.83
C PRO A 706 19.55 5.18 -35.52
N VAL A 707 20.84 5.49 -35.50
CA VAL A 707 21.69 5.39 -34.32
C VAL A 707 22.64 6.58 -34.25
N GLN A 708 22.80 7.14 -33.06
CA GLN A 708 23.88 8.06 -32.70
C GLN A 708 24.72 7.46 -31.57
N ILE A 709 26.04 7.48 -31.74
CA ILE A 709 27.01 7.11 -30.71
C ILE A 709 27.91 8.32 -30.46
N THR A 710 27.99 8.73 -29.19
CA THR A 710 28.91 9.77 -28.73
C THR A 710 29.78 9.22 -27.60
N ALA A 711 31.09 9.20 -27.82
CA ALA A 711 32.10 8.95 -26.78
C ALA A 711 32.81 10.27 -26.45
N ASP A 712 32.71 10.70 -25.21
CA ASP A 712 33.05 12.04 -24.73
C ASP A 712 33.67 11.96 -23.31
N GLY A 713 34.37 13.00 -22.86
CA GLY A 713 34.85 13.16 -21.48
C GLY A 713 35.73 12.01 -20.95
N ASN A 714 36.68 11.52 -21.76
CA ASN A 714 37.49 10.31 -21.52
C ASN A 714 36.72 9.02 -21.19
N ALA A 715 35.46 8.91 -21.60
CA ALA A 715 34.73 7.64 -21.54
C ALA A 715 35.41 6.57 -22.41
N SER A 716 35.37 5.30 -21.96
CA SER A 716 35.82 4.15 -22.75
C SER A 716 34.63 3.26 -23.10
N SER A 717 34.35 3.11 -24.40
CA SER A 717 33.17 2.40 -24.87
C SER A 717 33.51 1.29 -25.88
N LYS A 718 32.92 0.11 -25.70
CA LYS A 718 33.01 -1.02 -26.66
C LYS A 718 31.64 -1.33 -27.23
N ILE A 719 31.46 -1.22 -28.53
CA ILE A 719 30.15 -1.33 -29.18
C ILE A 719 30.21 -2.29 -30.36
N ARG A 720 29.28 -3.24 -30.38
CA ARG A 720 29.04 -4.14 -31.50
C ARG A 720 27.63 -3.94 -32.04
N CYS A 721 27.54 -3.46 -33.28
CA CYS A 721 26.31 -3.45 -34.05
C CYS A 721 26.31 -4.66 -34.99
N MET A 722 25.23 -5.46 -34.99
CA MET A 722 25.13 -6.62 -35.87
C MET A 722 23.72 -6.88 -36.38
N ASN A 723 23.57 -7.12 -37.68
CA ASN A 723 22.31 -7.45 -38.34
C ASN A 723 21.18 -6.42 -38.10
N ASN A 724 21.51 -5.15 -37.83
CA ASN A 724 20.47 -4.14 -37.78
C ASN A 724 20.09 -3.71 -39.20
N ILE A 725 18.79 -3.51 -39.39
CA ILE A 725 18.21 -3.12 -40.67
C ILE A 725 17.65 -1.70 -40.52
N THR A 726 18.12 -0.80 -41.37
CA THR A 726 17.53 0.53 -41.53
C THR A 726 16.76 0.56 -42.85
N VAL A 727 15.45 0.77 -42.76
CA VAL A 727 14.58 0.95 -43.94
C VAL A 727 14.26 2.43 -44.05
N GLY A 728 14.86 3.12 -45.01
CA GLY A 728 14.56 4.52 -45.28
C GLY A 728 13.21 4.72 -45.99
N GLY A 729 12.73 5.97 -46.03
CA GLY A 729 11.53 6.39 -46.75
C GLY A 729 10.97 7.70 -46.18
N ASN A 730 10.03 8.32 -46.90
CA ASN A 730 9.49 9.62 -46.51
C ASN A 730 8.31 9.45 -45.52
N ILE A 731 8.38 10.10 -44.34
CA ILE A 731 7.27 10.17 -43.38
C ILE A 731 6.69 11.59 -43.26
N GLY A 732 7.35 12.58 -43.86
CA GLY A 732 6.96 13.98 -43.85
C GLY A 732 7.85 14.79 -44.77
N SER A 733 7.72 16.12 -44.76
CA SER A 733 8.61 17.03 -45.48
C SER A 733 9.61 17.71 -44.53
N ALA A 734 10.76 18.15 -45.03
CA ALA A 734 11.74 18.90 -44.24
C ALA A 734 11.25 20.24 -43.67
N ALA A 735 10.06 20.69 -44.08
CA ALA A 735 9.40 21.84 -43.47
C ALA A 735 8.77 21.50 -42.11
N ASP A 736 8.50 20.22 -41.84
CA ASP A 736 7.71 19.77 -40.69
C ASP A 736 8.57 19.53 -39.43
N ASP A 737 9.90 19.50 -39.51
CA ASP A 737 10.78 19.28 -38.34
C ASP A 737 11.07 20.58 -37.56
N LEU A 738 10.73 20.60 -36.26
CA LEU A 738 11.00 21.69 -35.32
C LEU A 738 11.97 21.24 -34.22
N GLY A 739 13.27 21.47 -34.45
CA GLY A 739 14.31 21.23 -33.43
C GLY A 739 15.57 22.12 -33.52
N GLY A 740 15.67 23.00 -34.52
CA GLY A 740 16.81 23.91 -34.68
C GLY A 740 17.09 24.23 -36.15
N LEU A 741 18.15 24.99 -36.42
CA LEU A 741 18.61 25.36 -37.77
C LEU A 741 19.06 24.14 -38.63
N PHE A 742 18.82 22.91 -38.18
CA PHE A 742 19.36 21.67 -38.73
C PHE A 742 18.23 20.81 -39.31
N ARG A 743 17.56 21.35 -40.32
CA ARG A 743 16.45 20.70 -41.03
C ARG A 743 16.98 19.61 -41.96
N SER A 744 16.69 18.35 -41.68
CA SER A 744 16.45 17.36 -42.74
C SER A 744 15.81 16.14 -42.09
N PRO A 745 14.70 15.60 -42.65
CA PRO A 745 14.40 14.21 -42.35
C PRO A 745 15.63 13.42 -42.81
N TYR A 746 16.03 12.48 -41.99
CA TYR A 746 16.95 11.42 -42.31
C TYR A 746 18.46 11.76 -42.31
N ASN A 747 19.02 11.79 -41.09
CA ASN A 747 20.46 11.82 -40.84
C ASN A 747 21.12 10.43 -41.05
N PRO A 748 22.43 10.37 -41.35
CA PRO A 748 23.14 9.11 -41.45
C PRO A 748 23.32 8.42 -40.09
N PHE A 749 23.85 7.20 -40.06
CA PHE A 749 24.36 6.64 -38.80
C PHE A 749 25.50 7.54 -38.29
N LEU A 750 25.36 8.07 -37.07
CA LEU A 750 26.26 9.09 -36.51
C LEU A 750 27.21 8.52 -35.47
N VAL A 751 28.49 8.79 -35.62
CA VAL A 751 29.54 8.49 -34.63
C VAL A 751 30.37 9.73 -34.35
N PHE A 752 30.42 10.13 -33.09
CA PHE A 752 31.22 11.24 -32.60
C PHE A 752 32.15 10.77 -31.49
N VAL A 753 33.45 11.04 -31.63
CA VAL A 753 34.44 10.82 -30.58
C VAL A 753 35.16 12.13 -30.30
N ARG A 754 35.09 12.60 -29.05
CA ARG A 754 35.58 13.92 -28.64
C ARG A 754 36.06 13.95 -27.20
N ASN A 755 36.71 15.05 -26.83
CA ASN A 755 37.17 15.35 -25.46
C ASN A 755 37.89 14.18 -24.74
N GLY A 756 38.80 13.50 -25.44
CA GLY A 756 39.57 12.38 -24.89
C GLY A 756 38.82 11.03 -24.86
N GLY A 757 37.60 10.96 -25.39
CA GLY A 757 36.82 9.71 -25.46
C GLY A 757 37.52 8.63 -26.29
N HIS A 758 37.31 7.37 -25.89
CA HIS A 758 37.77 6.18 -26.59
C HIS A 758 36.56 5.35 -27.01
N LEU A 759 36.45 5.05 -28.30
CA LEU A 759 35.42 4.18 -28.85
C LEU A 759 36.02 3.03 -29.68
N ASP A 760 35.77 1.79 -29.25
CA ASP A 760 35.95 0.58 -30.06
C ASP A 760 34.58 0.21 -30.68
N LEU A 761 34.44 0.39 -32.00
CA LEU A 761 33.17 0.20 -32.70
C LEU A 761 33.33 -0.84 -33.82
N THR A 762 32.49 -1.87 -33.77
CA THR A 762 32.35 -2.87 -34.85
C THR A 762 30.93 -2.84 -35.40
N LEU A 763 30.79 -2.61 -36.71
CA LEU A 763 29.55 -2.83 -37.46
C LEU A 763 29.74 -4.06 -38.35
N ASN A 764 28.87 -5.06 -38.18
CA ASN A 764 28.89 -6.27 -38.98
C ASN A 764 27.50 -6.58 -39.56
N SER A 765 27.39 -6.76 -40.87
CA SER A 765 26.11 -7.10 -41.52
C SER A 765 25.02 -6.05 -41.29
N GLU A 766 25.39 -4.77 -41.21
CA GLU A 766 24.44 -3.67 -41.06
C GLU A 766 23.87 -3.26 -42.44
N THR A 767 22.57 -2.97 -42.49
CA THR A 767 21.93 -2.33 -43.65
C THR A 767 21.59 -0.89 -43.30
N LEU A 768 22.35 0.05 -43.85
CA LEU A 768 22.19 1.49 -43.63
C LEU A 768 21.48 2.11 -44.84
N ALA A 769 20.42 2.87 -44.62
CA ALA A 769 19.70 3.53 -45.70
C ALA A 769 20.38 4.83 -46.16
N SER A 770 19.87 5.43 -47.24
CA SER A 770 20.45 6.61 -47.91
C SER A 770 19.93 7.96 -47.37
N PRO A 771 20.68 8.73 -46.56
CA PRO A 771 20.21 9.99 -45.95
C PRO A 771 19.59 10.92 -46.98
N ASP A 772 18.56 11.68 -46.57
CA ASP A 772 17.89 12.61 -47.47
C ASP A 772 18.84 13.74 -47.90
N GLN A 773 18.71 14.17 -49.14
CA GLN A 773 19.62 15.06 -49.85
C GLN A 773 19.13 16.51 -49.81
N VAL A 774 18.63 17.00 -48.67
CA VAL A 774 18.22 18.40 -48.59
C VAL A 774 19.46 19.30 -48.52
N SER A 775 19.63 20.12 -49.55
CA SER A 775 20.75 21.03 -49.74
C SER A 775 20.91 22.01 -48.55
N GLY A 776 21.98 21.85 -47.77
CA GLY A 776 22.32 22.76 -46.65
C GLY A 776 22.63 22.10 -45.31
N GLY A 777 22.50 20.77 -45.17
CA GLY A 777 22.84 20.05 -43.94
C GLY A 777 24.33 20.12 -43.57
N ASN A 778 24.63 20.24 -42.27
CA ASN A 778 26.00 20.21 -41.73
C ASN A 778 26.62 18.80 -41.67
N TYR A 779 25.82 17.75 -41.93
CA TYR A 779 26.23 16.36 -41.88
C TYR A 779 26.29 15.76 -43.29
N SER A 780 27.06 14.68 -43.44
CA SER A 780 27.36 14.11 -44.75
C SER A 780 26.14 13.54 -45.46
N THR A 781 26.15 13.59 -46.79
CA THR A 781 25.23 12.84 -47.66
C THR A 781 25.49 11.32 -47.69
N ALA A 782 26.39 10.82 -46.83
CA ALA A 782 26.84 9.44 -46.81
C ALA A 782 26.10 8.66 -45.72
N SER A 783 25.66 7.42 -45.98
CA SER A 783 24.88 6.58 -45.04
C SER A 783 25.51 6.38 -43.67
N PHE A 784 26.84 6.50 -43.57
CA PHE A 784 27.57 6.44 -42.31
C PHE A 784 28.51 7.63 -42.17
N TYR A 785 28.48 8.28 -41.02
CA TYR A 785 29.31 9.44 -40.70
C TYR A 785 30.03 9.24 -39.37
N ALA A 786 31.37 9.26 -39.40
CA ALA A 786 32.20 9.19 -38.21
C ALA A 786 33.18 10.35 -38.13
N ARG A 787 33.22 11.02 -36.97
CA ARG A 787 34.11 12.15 -36.71
C ARG A 787 34.86 12.00 -35.40
N VAL A 788 36.17 12.22 -35.47
CA VAL A 788 37.07 12.39 -34.32
C VAL A 788 37.46 13.87 -34.21
N GLN A 789 37.19 14.49 -33.06
CA GLN A 789 37.50 15.90 -32.79
C GLN A 789 38.97 16.13 -32.35
N PRO A 790 39.51 17.36 -32.52
CA PRO A 790 40.94 17.64 -32.34
C PRO A 790 41.34 17.76 -30.88
N GLN A 791 41.55 16.62 -30.20
CA GLN A 791 42.10 16.59 -28.83
C GLN A 791 42.94 15.33 -28.58
N ALA A 792 44.02 15.47 -27.82
CA ALA A 792 44.89 14.37 -27.41
C ALA A 792 44.09 13.28 -26.67
N ASN A 793 44.50 12.02 -26.82
CA ASN A 793 43.86 10.82 -26.26
C ASN A 793 42.46 10.49 -26.81
N THR A 794 41.88 11.31 -27.69
CA THR A 794 40.63 10.99 -28.38
C THR A 794 40.89 9.91 -29.44
N THR A 795 40.25 8.74 -29.31
CA THR A 795 40.55 7.57 -30.16
C THR A 795 39.27 6.87 -30.66
N LEU A 796 39.19 6.66 -31.97
CA LEU A 796 38.20 5.79 -32.60
C LEU A 796 38.90 4.59 -33.25
N ASN A 797 38.54 3.37 -32.83
CA ASN A 797 38.89 2.13 -33.52
C ASN A 797 37.63 1.58 -34.20
N LEU A 798 37.62 1.56 -35.53
CA LEU A 798 36.45 1.18 -36.32
C LEU A 798 36.70 -0.10 -37.12
N ALA A 799 35.76 -1.04 -37.08
CA ALA A 799 35.66 -2.15 -38.03
C ALA A 799 34.30 -2.13 -38.74
N LEU A 800 34.33 -2.16 -40.07
CA LEU A 800 33.15 -2.30 -40.93
C LEU A 800 33.28 -3.60 -41.73
N GLN A 801 32.33 -4.52 -41.55
CA GLN A 801 32.33 -5.83 -42.22
C GLN A 801 30.92 -6.13 -42.74
N ASN A 802 30.80 -6.58 -43.98
CA ASN A 802 29.52 -6.93 -44.62
C ASN A 802 28.44 -5.82 -44.49
N THR A 803 28.86 -4.57 -44.32
CA THR A 803 27.94 -3.44 -44.09
C THR A 803 27.60 -2.80 -45.43
N THR A 804 26.33 -2.48 -45.61
CA THR A 804 25.82 -1.85 -46.82
C THR A 804 25.37 -0.43 -46.52
N GLY A 805 25.94 0.56 -47.20
CA GLY A 805 25.60 1.97 -47.03
C GLY A 805 25.16 2.59 -48.34
N GLY A 806 23.85 2.79 -48.55
CA GLY A 806 23.28 3.20 -49.83
C GLY A 806 23.99 4.36 -50.55
N THR A 807 24.53 5.35 -49.83
CA THR A 807 25.29 6.49 -50.39
C THR A 807 26.77 6.54 -50.00
N GLY A 808 27.30 5.47 -49.39
CA GLY A 808 28.72 5.36 -49.00
C GLY A 808 29.01 5.82 -47.57
N TYR A 809 30.27 6.18 -47.31
CA TYR A 809 30.82 6.42 -45.97
C TYR A 809 31.60 7.74 -45.91
N HIS A 810 31.51 8.46 -44.78
CA HIS A 810 32.28 9.68 -44.54
C HIS A 810 33.03 9.62 -43.21
N PHE A 811 34.35 9.74 -43.30
CA PHE A 811 35.28 9.70 -42.17
C PHE A 811 36.02 11.02 -42.01
N ILE A 812 36.01 11.57 -40.80
CA ILE A 812 36.71 12.81 -40.46
C ILE A 812 37.62 12.56 -39.27
N GLN A 813 38.91 12.81 -39.44
CA GLN A 813 39.89 12.89 -38.37
C GLN A 813 40.40 14.33 -38.24
N SER A 814 40.18 14.95 -37.09
CA SER A 814 40.76 16.25 -36.74
C SER A 814 41.94 16.03 -35.79
N ALA A 815 43.16 16.40 -36.19
CA ALA A 815 44.35 16.27 -35.34
C ALA A 815 44.27 17.23 -34.14
N PRO A 816 44.69 16.84 -32.92
CA PRO A 816 45.50 15.67 -32.56
C PRO A 816 44.78 14.34 -32.19
N GLY A 817 43.52 14.11 -32.58
CA GLY A 817 42.83 12.82 -32.31
C GLY A 817 43.29 11.65 -33.21
N VAL A 818 42.97 10.40 -32.85
CA VAL A 818 43.34 9.19 -33.61
C VAL A 818 42.10 8.51 -34.19
N PHE A 819 42.12 8.19 -35.48
CA PHE A 819 41.12 7.36 -36.15
C PHE A 819 41.82 6.15 -36.79
N ASN A 820 41.61 4.98 -36.19
CA ASN A 820 42.06 3.69 -36.71
C ASN A 820 40.92 2.95 -37.41
N LEU A 821 41.16 2.47 -38.62
CA LEU A 821 40.24 1.64 -39.40
C LEU A 821 40.85 0.25 -39.61
N TYR A 822 40.11 -0.78 -39.21
CA TYR A 822 40.52 -2.17 -39.34
C TYR A 822 40.61 -2.61 -40.81
N ASN A 823 41.70 -3.30 -41.18
CA ASN A 823 42.00 -3.66 -42.56
C ASN A 823 42.04 -5.17 -42.86
N GLY A 824 41.66 -6.02 -41.90
CA GLY A 824 41.64 -7.48 -42.10
C GLY A 824 43.00 -8.14 -42.31
N GLY A 825 44.11 -7.44 -42.04
CA GLY A 825 45.47 -7.94 -42.30
C GLY A 825 45.97 -7.75 -43.74
N SER A 826 45.30 -6.93 -44.55
CA SER A 826 45.69 -6.63 -45.93
C SER A 826 46.95 -5.75 -46.02
N MET A 827 47.69 -5.84 -47.12
CA MET A 827 48.79 -4.92 -47.46
C MET A 827 48.28 -3.46 -47.47
N SER A 828 49.16 -2.46 -47.28
CA SER A 828 48.77 -1.04 -47.30
C SER A 828 48.03 -0.67 -48.60
N MET A 829 46.71 -0.48 -48.51
CA MET A 829 45.81 -0.08 -49.60
C MET A 829 45.16 1.27 -49.27
N SER A 830 44.51 1.91 -50.25
CA SER A 830 43.58 3.00 -49.95
C SER A 830 42.32 2.47 -49.25
N ILE A 831 41.56 3.35 -48.59
CA ILE A 831 40.41 2.98 -47.77
C ILE A 831 39.31 2.20 -48.54
N PRO A 832 38.87 2.61 -49.76
CA PRO A 832 37.76 1.92 -50.43
C PRO A 832 38.02 0.43 -50.74
N PRO A 833 39.18 0.02 -51.29
CA PRO A 833 39.52 -1.39 -51.44
C PRO A 833 39.54 -2.19 -50.13
N VAL A 834 39.97 -1.57 -49.03
CA VAL A 834 39.95 -2.20 -47.70
C VAL A 834 38.50 -2.54 -47.31
N LEU A 835 37.60 -1.57 -47.40
CA LEU A 835 36.19 -1.80 -47.09
C LEU A 835 35.57 -2.88 -48.00
N ALA A 836 35.85 -2.83 -49.31
CA ALA A 836 35.38 -3.83 -50.27
C ALA A 836 35.84 -5.26 -49.92
N SER A 837 37.11 -5.41 -49.49
CA SER A 837 37.67 -6.71 -49.07
C SER A 837 36.98 -7.29 -47.83
N GLN A 838 36.37 -6.44 -47.00
CA GLN A 838 35.58 -6.83 -45.83
C GLN A 838 34.10 -7.02 -46.17
N GLY A 839 33.73 -7.12 -47.46
CA GLY A 839 32.35 -7.28 -47.91
C GLY A 839 31.48 -6.02 -47.76
N THR A 840 32.09 -4.86 -47.46
CA THR A 840 31.36 -3.60 -47.28
C THR A 840 31.11 -2.94 -48.64
N THR A 841 29.87 -2.56 -48.91
CA THR A 841 29.42 -2.01 -50.20
C THR A 841 28.64 -0.71 -50.03
N GLY A 842 28.41 -0.01 -51.15
CA GLY A 842 27.50 1.12 -51.24
C GLY A 842 28.15 2.42 -51.74
N GLY A 843 27.33 3.33 -52.26
CA GLY A 843 27.79 4.58 -52.87
C GLY A 843 26.86 5.07 -53.97
N ILE A 844 27.22 6.15 -54.65
CA ILE A 844 26.42 6.73 -55.74
C ILE A 844 26.86 6.15 -57.09
N GLN A 845 25.92 5.66 -57.90
CA GLN A 845 26.16 5.26 -59.29
C GLN A 845 25.12 5.91 -60.19
N ALA A 846 25.58 6.60 -61.25
CA ALA A 846 24.71 7.32 -62.18
C ALA A 846 23.74 8.32 -61.51
N GLY A 847 24.15 8.94 -60.39
CA GLY A 847 23.36 9.93 -59.66
C GLY A 847 22.33 9.34 -58.69
N THR A 848 22.25 8.01 -58.55
CA THR A 848 21.36 7.36 -57.58
C THR A 848 22.14 6.55 -56.53
N PRO A 849 21.61 6.40 -55.31
CA PRO A 849 22.18 5.48 -54.33
C PRO A 849 22.20 4.04 -54.87
N ASN A 850 23.36 3.39 -54.82
CA ASN A 850 23.55 1.99 -55.17
C ASN A 850 24.17 1.21 -53.99
N PRO A 851 23.34 0.51 -53.20
CA PRO A 851 23.79 -0.35 -52.10
C PRO A 851 24.80 -1.43 -52.51
N ALA A 852 24.78 -1.89 -53.76
CA ALA A 852 25.65 -2.96 -54.25
C ALA A 852 27.01 -2.48 -54.80
N LYS A 853 27.28 -1.17 -54.81
CA LYS A 853 28.53 -0.62 -55.36
C LYS A 853 29.76 -1.14 -54.60
N SER A 854 30.75 -1.66 -55.34
CA SER A 854 32.03 -2.13 -54.80
C SER A 854 33.19 -1.79 -55.75
N PRO A 855 34.29 -1.18 -55.29
CA PRO A 855 34.51 -0.68 -53.92
C PRO A 855 33.55 0.46 -53.56
N PRO A 856 33.21 0.63 -52.26
CA PRO A 856 32.25 1.63 -51.83
C PRO A 856 32.78 3.06 -51.99
N ASP A 857 31.87 4.03 -52.07
CA ASP A 857 32.27 5.45 -52.02
C ASP A 857 32.68 5.84 -50.60
N VAL A 858 33.83 6.51 -50.49
CA VAL A 858 34.37 7.00 -49.22
C VAL A 858 34.80 8.45 -49.37
N ILE A 859 34.28 9.29 -48.50
CA ILE A 859 34.75 10.66 -48.29
C ILE A 859 35.62 10.65 -47.03
N SER A 860 36.88 11.08 -47.14
CA SER A 860 37.78 11.12 -45.99
C SER A 860 38.48 12.47 -45.86
N SER A 861 38.57 12.99 -44.63
CA SER A 861 39.40 14.16 -44.30
C SER A 861 40.28 13.87 -43.08
N GLY A 862 41.52 14.37 -43.09
CA GLY A 862 42.53 14.06 -42.08
C GLY A 862 43.30 12.77 -42.36
N THR A 863 44.04 12.27 -41.36
CA THR A 863 44.83 11.04 -41.44
C THR A 863 44.09 9.90 -40.76
N ILE A 864 43.60 8.94 -41.55
CA ILE A 864 42.96 7.70 -41.06
C ILE A 864 44.01 6.59 -41.14
N THR A 865 44.30 5.97 -40.00
CA THR A 865 45.32 4.92 -39.90
C THR A 865 44.69 3.57 -40.15
N LEU A 866 45.24 2.80 -41.09
CA LEU A 866 44.83 1.41 -41.29
C LEU A 866 45.55 0.51 -40.28
N VAL A 867 44.80 -0.33 -39.57
CA VAL A 867 45.34 -1.21 -38.52
C VAL A 867 44.95 -2.67 -38.77
N GLY A 868 45.87 -3.59 -38.48
CA GLY A 868 45.65 -5.04 -38.59
C GLY A 868 44.93 -5.66 -37.39
N THR A 869 44.72 -4.90 -36.31
CA THR A 869 44.06 -5.36 -35.09
C THR A 869 42.60 -4.90 -35.10
N ALA A 870 41.67 -5.83 -34.92
CA ALA A 870 40.25 -5.50 -34.82
C ALA A 870 39.94 -4.75 -33.50
N PRO A 871 38.90 -3.90 -33.47
CA PRO A 871 38.42 -3.29 -32.22
C PRO A 871 38.03 -4.36 -31.19
N ALA A 872 38.21 -4.07 -29.91
CA ALA A 872 37.79 -4.99 -28.86
C ALA A 872 36.26 -5.13 -28.86
N LEU A 873 35.78 -6.37 -28.89
CA LEU A 873 34.35 -6.66 -28.80
C LEU A 873 33.84 -6.53 -27.35
N PRO A 874 32.56 -6.18 -27.17
CA PRO A 874 31.91 -6.25 -25.86
C PRO A 874 31.84 -7.70 -25.35
N SER A 875 31.95 -7.87 -24.05
CA SER A 875 31.78 -9.13 -23.31
C SER A 875 30.82 -8.87 -22.15
N ILE A 876 29.52 -8.87 -22.47
CA ILE A 876 28.47 -8.42 -21.55
C ILE A 876 27.91 -9.60 -20.76
N THR A 877 27.81 -9.43 -19.44
CA THR A 877 27.02 -10.30 -18.56
C THR A 877 26.21 -9.39 -17.63
N ILE A 878 24.89 -9.57 -17.63
CA ILE A 878 23.94 -8.76 -16.84
C ILE A 878 23.27 -9.69 -15.81
N ASN A 879 23.58 -9.45 -14.53
CA ASN A 879 23.22 -10.32 -13.41
C ASN A 879 21.85 -10.02 -12.79
#